data_AF-A0AAV9GVF1-F1
#
_entry.id   AF-A0AAV9GVF1-F1
#
_cell.length_a   1.000
_cell.length_b   1.000
_cell.length_c   1.000
_cell.angle_alpha   90.00
_cell.angle_beta   90.00
_cell.angle_gamma   90.00
#
_symmetry.space_group_name_H-M   'P 1'
#
loop_
_entity.id
_entity.type
_entity.pdbx_description
1 polymer ?
#
loop_
_entity_poly.entity_id
_entity_poly.type
_entity_poly.pdbx_seq_one_letter_code
_entity_poly.pdbx_strand_id
1 'polypeptide(L)'
;MATPLRLLTHSKDSNSFQVFHPTYPLRYDILSYTWRSALLHEDDNTPPPPPYDTGIEGISWRVKVHPLKLAQIKAFMISSGIQYLWVDALCINQDDEVEVAGEMEKMYYYYTGADRCHVLLDMEEAWDPHAIVEELRFVDHIMGWMGGSAVAGEAKLTENMAARMKEWSDAKEWGFEMDKSAVRAAGFEPGVVNCYATNVKRVQELFDHLYFGRVWTFQEMLLGKNVMLWTVGAPAVEEKIDVRRIGELDVWMDLASDAADKAVKLFDWISKSRVIKSAAVFAILGLIGEDILILADLRTQVRGIASARTDIISGGPRWWVDNHMGVANVFSAISFRERKATVMHDTFRGLLGIFQGLFTPEEMRTHLTGTDMNAMSFAFFQQLSVKTKQAWTRLVTSSGERGSWDWIPVVANHNRPLTTDVFSGVVHLGRLKPDGMAKVEARTGIVGTPKKYATLTLRQETGNPAGMRFTFRGCNCGKKLKTGLFSKEIIPTLEPARVSRDQTGRTLVHCATLLGAILDPAGDMAEFKRRLLKKLEPWWTVTDRNAKLAEWWDRAVSGTGWADPTREKFRVHNRSIDVHMEDIYGCSSRMYNETTKSITCELTIDQCGCKITGPFALVMEAISAVEGGVLGGQMAASDPDGRIILRDGLGLAQVGDINRPFHLIAFQGKVETYKSYSARCRSTKKDNPVPDKIDKKMGREPWPKARALVRADFKHEFTDVARDYGYVATGAGNLLICRNHPMDKYRVVGVCIDGPVAMDVKSSDVKGVTVR
;
A
#
# COMPACT_ATOMS: atom_id res chain seq x y z
N MET A 1 34.16 17.54 -5.86
CA MET A 1 32.74 17.37 -5.51
C MET A 1 31.97 18.46 -6.23
N ALA A 2 30.82 18.16 -6.82
CA ALA A 2 29.98 19.20 -7.43
C ALA A 2 29.44 20.10 -6.31
N THR A 3 29.76 21.39 -6.35
CA THR A 3 29.18 22.40 -5.48
C THR A 3 27.90 22.93 -6.10
N PRO A 4 26.91 23.34 -5.30
CA PRO A 4 25.73 24.01 -5.83
C PRO A 4 26.08 25.20 -6.71
N LEU A 5 25.34 25.38 -7.81
CA LEU A 5 25.53 26.52 -8.70
C LEU A 5 25.29 27.84 -7.98
N ARG A 6 24.33 27.89 -7.06
CA ARG A 6 24.01 29.07 -6.26
C ARG A 6 23.65 28.68 -4.84
N LEU A 7 23.83 29.63 -3.92
CA LEU A 7 23.43 29.51 -2.52
C LEU A 7 22.69 30.78 -2.10
N LEU A 8 21.68 30.63 -1.25
CA LEU A 8 21.04 31.73 -0.53
C LEU A 8 21.87 32.07 0.71
N THR A 9 22.14 33.35 0.91
CA THR A 9 22.79 33.85 2.12
C THR A 9 21.96 34.93 2.81
N HIS A 10 22.14 35.03 4.14
CA HIS A 10 21.60 36.08 4.99
C HIS A 10 22.75 36.89 5.59
N SER A 11 22.76 38.20 5.32
CA SER A 11 23.67 39.13 5.96
C SER A 11 23.03 39.66 7.24
N LYS A 12 23.63 39.37 8.39
CA LYS A 12 23.14 39.86 9.69
C LYS A 12 23.21 41.38 9.81
N ASP A 13 24.23 42.00 9.21
CA ASP A 13 24.50 43.44 9.36
C ASP A 13 23.49 44.30 8.58
N SER A 14 23.14 43.87 7.37
CA SER A 14 22.16 44.55 6.52
C SER A 14 20.75 43.97 6.63
N ASN A 15 20.59 42.88 7.40
CA ASN A 15 19.37 42.05 7.47
C ASN A 15 18.78 41.75 6.08
N SER A 16 19.65 41.49 5.10
CA SER A 16 19.28 41.28 3.70
C SER A 16 19.58 39.85 3.25
N PHE A 17 18.88 39.42 2.20
CA PHE A 17 19.07 38.12 1.58
C PHE A 17 19.62 38.30 0.16
N GLN A 18 20.52 37.42 -0.24
CA GLN A 18 21.11 37.40 -1.58
C GLN A 18 21.30 35.95 -2.06
N VAL A 19 21.05 35.70 -3.33
CA VAL A 19 21.46 34.46 -4.01
C VAL A 19 22.73 34.75 -4.80
N PHE A 20 23.78 33.97 -4.59
CA PHE A 20 25.08 34.22 -5.22
C PHE A 20 25.72 32.93 -5.74
N HIS A 21 26.66 33.08 -6.68
CA HIS A 21 27.49 31.98 -7.17
C HIS A 21 28.72 31.83 -6.26
N PRO A 22 28.90 30.71 -5.56
CA PRO A 22 30.08 30.50 -4.71
C PRO A 22 31.34 30.34 -5.57
N THR A 23 32.35 31.20 -5.35
CA THR A 23 33.62 31.17 -6.08
C THR A 23 34.62 30.15 -5.54
N TYR A 24 34.32 29.55 -4.39
CA TYR A 24 35.09 28.49 -3.73
C TYR A 24 34.13 27.56 -2.98
N PRO A 25 34.54 26.32 -2.65
CA PRO A 25 33.71 25.39 -1.90
C PRO A 25 33.33 25.97 -0.52
N LEU A 26 32.04 26.20 -0.32
CA LEU A 26 31.46 26.62 0.95
C LEU A 26 30.81 25.44 1.66
N ARG A 27 30.81 25.49 2.99
CA ARG A 27 29.92 24.66 3.81
C ARG A 27 28.52 25.26 3.75
N TYR A 28 27.52 24.42 3.52
CA TYR A 28 26.14 24.84 3.36
C TYR A 28 25.20 23.78 3.93
N ASP A 29 24.02 24.24 4.33
CA ASP A 29 22.88 23.38 4.64
C ASP A 29 21.93 23.34 3.43
N ILE A 30 21.05 22.35 3.39
CA ILE A 30 20.07 22.18 2.32
C ILE A 30 18.64 22.14 2.88
N LEU A 31 17.70 22.71 2.15
CA LEU A 31 16.29 22.76 2.54
C LEU A 31 15.42 21.81 1.73
N SER A 32 14.55 21.08 2.41
CA SER A 32 13.50 20.24 1.85
C SER A 32 12.15 20.66 2.42
N TYR A 33 11.15 20.88 1.56
CA TYR A 33 9.89 21.51 1.95
C TYR A 33 8.82 21.35 0.86
N THR A 34 7.57 21.68 1.18
CA THR A 34 6.50 21.79 0.19
C THR A 34 6.46 23.21 -0.39
N TRP A 35 6.39 23.34 -1.72
CA TRP A 35 6.33 24.65 -2.37
C TRP A 35 5.04 25.44 -2.08
N ARG A 36 3.99 24.72 -1.68
CA ARG A 36 2.70 25.23 -1.20
C ARG A 36 2.63 25.13 0.32
N SER A 37 1.71 25.89 0.93
CA SER A 37 1.51 25.84 2.38
C SER A 37 0.25 25.06 2.74
N ALA A 38 0.40 23.97 3.51
CA ALA A 38 -0.75 23.21 3.99
C ALA A 38 -1.65 24.05 4.93
N LEU A 39 -1.09 25.06 5.59
CA LEU A 39 -1.79 26.00 6.46
C LEU A 39 -2.79 26.91 5.72
N LEU A 40 -2.64 27.03 4.40
CA LEU A 40 -3.58 27.77 3.56
C LEU A 40 -4.68 26.86 2.98
N HIS A 41 -4.73 25.60 3.41
CA HIS A 41 -5.59 24.56 2.84
C HIS A 41 -5.44 24.40 1.31
N GLU A 42 -4.28 24.77 0.78
CA GLU A 42 -3.95 24.59 -0.62
C GLU A 42 -3.69 23.10 -0.88
N ASP A 43 -4.55 22.48 -1.68
CA ASP A 43 -4.36 21.13 -2.20
C ASP A 43 -3.76 21.16 -3.61
N ASP A 44 -3.48 19.99 -4.21
CA ASP A 44 -3.00 19.91 -5.60
C ASP A 44 -3.98 20.47 -6.64
N ASN A 45 -5.27 20.66 -6.30
CA ASN A 45 -6.26 21.26 -7.20
C ASN A 45 -6.25 22.79 -7.16
N THR A 46 -5.61 23.38 -6.15
CA THR A 46 -5.46 24.84 -6.05
C THR A 46 -4.51 25.33 -7.15
N PRO A 47 -4.84 26.37 -7.94
CA PRO A 47 -3.91 26.92 -8.91
C PRO A 47 -2.63 27.39 -8.21
N PRO A 48 -1.43 27.10 -8.76
CA PRO A 48 -0.20 27.63 -8.18
C PRO A 48 -0.23 29.17 -8.22
N PRO A 49 0.40 29.85 -7.25
CA PRO A 49 0.51 31.29 -7.28
C PRO A 49 1.24 31.75 -8.57
N PRO A 50 0.87 32.90 -9.15
CA PRO A 50 1.56 33.41 -10.32
C PRO A 50 3.05 33.66 -10.00
N PRO A 51 3.98 33.36 -10.91
CA PRO A 51 5.39 33.64 -10.70
C PRO A 51 5.62 35.14 -10.44
N TYR A 52 6.46 35.47 -9.46
CA TYR A 52 6.67 36.86 -9.02
C TYR A 52 8.15 37.18 -8.84
N ASP A 53 8.46 38.47 -8.79
CA ASP A 53 9.77 38.98 -8.41
C ASP A 53 9.86 39.05 -6.88
N THR A 54 10.89 38.41 -6.32
CA THR A 54 11.10 38.33 -4.88
C THR A 54 11.79 39.57 -4.29
N GLY A 55 12.42 40.38 -5.14
CA GLY A 55 13.31 41.48 -4.73
C GLY A 55 14.60 41.01 -4.03
N ILE A 56 14.90 39.70 -4.04
CA ILE A 56 16.15 39.16 -3.48
C ILE A 56 17.27 39.41 -4.48
N GLU A 57 18.35 40.03 -4.02
CA GLU A 57 19.50 40.32 -4.85
C GLU A 57 20.10 39.02 -5.44
N GLY A 58 20.45 39.05 -6.73
CA GLY A 58 21.04 37.91 -7.44
C GLY A 58 20.03 36.92 -8.03
N ILE A 59 18.73 37.13 -7.82
CA ILE A 59 17.66 36.44 -8.55
C ILE A 59 17.18 37.35 -9.67
N SER A 60 17.36 36.91 -10.93
CA SER A 60 16.91 37.65 -12.13
C SER A 60 15.70 37.01 -12.83
N TRP A 61 15.19 35.90 -12.31
CA TRP A 61 14.03 35.16 -12.82
C TRP A 61 12.85 35.25 -11.86
N ARG A 62 11.67 34.82 -12.33
CA ARG A 62 10.46 34.82 -11.50
C ARG A 62 10.39 33.55 -10.67
N VAL A 63 10.07 33.68 -9.39
CA VAL A 63 10.01 32.56 -8.45
C VAL A 63 8.58 32.01 -8.38
N LYS A 64 8.48 30.67 -8.30
CA LYS A 64 7.22 29.92 -8.30
C LYS A 64 6.76 29.46 -6.91
N VAL A 65 7.61 29.57 -5.88
CA VAL A 65 7.29 29.18 -4.50
C VAL A 65 6.33 30.18 -3.85
N HIS A 66 5.36 29.70 -3.06
CA HIS A 66 4.39 30.60 -2.42
C HIS A 66 5.07 31.68 -1.54
N PRO A 67 4.65 32.97 -1.56
CA PRO A 67 5.29 34.04 -0.78
C PRO A 67 5.39 33.76 0.73
N LEU A 68 4.35 33.18 1.33
CA LEU A 68 4.38 32.73 2.72
C LEU A 68 5.51 31.73 2.97
N LYS A 69 5.72 30.79 2.05
CA LYS A 69 6.79 29.79 2.16
C LYS A 69 8.16 30.46 2.08
N LEU A 70 8.34 31.42 1.18
CA LEU A 70 9.58 32.20 1.13
C LEU A 70 9.84 32.97 2.44
N ALA A 71 8.79 33.54 3.05
CA ALA A 71 8.91 34.19 4.36
C ALA A 71 9.29 33.21 5.46
N GLN A 72 8.70 32.00 5.46
CA GLN A 72 9.05 30.92 6.40
C GLN A 72 10.52 30.50 6.25
N ILE A 73 11.02 30.37 5.01
CA ILE A 73 12.43 30.05 4.72
C ILE A 73 13.37 31.12 5.30
N LYS A 74 13.05 32.40 5.09
CA LYS A 74 13.81 33.53 5.65
C LYS A 74 13.82 33.50 7.18
N ALA A 75 12.65 33.31 7.80
CA ALA A 75 12.51 33.20 9.25
C ALA A 75 13.30 32.01 9.81
N PHE A 76 13.30 30.88 9.11
CA PHE A 76 14.08 29.70 9.45
C PHE A 76 15.59 29.96 9.42
N MET A 77 16.12 30.57 8.35
CA MET A 77 17.55 30.91 8.28
C MET A 77 17.98 31.83 9.43
N ILE A 78 17.17 32.84 9.75
CA ILE A 78 17.45 33.79 10.83
C ILE A 78 17.43 33.08 12.19
N SER A 79 16.37 32.33 12.49
CA SER A 79 16.19 31.65 13.78
C SER A 79 17.20 30.54 14.02
N SER A 80 17.61 29.84 12.95
CA SER A 80 18.57 28.73 13.03
C SER A 80 20.03 29.18 12.85
N GLY A 81 20.26 30.47 12.54
CA GLY A 81 21.59 31.02 12.33
C GLY A 81 22.33 30.44 11.11
N ILE A 82 21.60 30.09 10.06
CA ILE A 82 22.16 29.47 8.85
C ILE A 82 22.65 30.56 7.90
N GLN A 83 23.95 30.55 7.62
CA GLN A 83 24.59 31.55 6.75
C GLN A 83 24.44 31.23 5.25
N TYR A 84 24.55 29.95 4.88
CA TYR A 84 24.49 29.50 3.48
C TYR A 84 23.52 28.33 3.38
N LEU A 85 22.44 28.52 2.61
CA LEU A 85 21.38 27.55 2.43
C LEU A 85 21.16 27.30 0.94
N TRP A 86 21.09 26.04 0.54
CA TRP A 86 20.58 25.68 -0.78
C TRP A 86 19.07 25.48 -0.73
N VAL A 87 18.35 26.19 -1.61
CA VAL A 87 16.90 26.14 -1.74
C VAL A 87 16.58 26.01 -3.23
N ASP A 88 16.05 24.88 -3.66
CA ASP A 88 15.75 24.55 -5.06
C ASP A 88 14.99 25.66 -5.83
N ALA A 89 13.96 26.25 -5.21
CA ALA A 89 13.12 27.27 -5.84
C ALA A 89 13.82 28.64 -6.02
N LEU A 90 14.95 28.86 -5.32
CA LEU A 90 15.70 30.13 -5.34
C LEU A 90 17.10 29.99 -5.94
N CYS A 91 17.70 28.80 -5.86
CA CYS A 91 19.06 28.55 -6.33
C CYS A 91 19.09 28.03 -7.77
N ILE A 92 17.96 27.50 -8.26
CA ILE A 92 17.78 27.05 -9.65
C ILE A 92 16.84 28.03 -10.34
N ASN A 93 17.21 28.45 -11.56
CA ASN A 93 16.32 29.15 -12.47
C ASN A 93 15.26 28.19 -13.00
N GLN A 94 14.12 28.15 -12.31
CA GLN A 94 12.98 27.27 -12.63
C GLN A 94 12.29 27.62 -13.95
N ASP A 95 12.66 28.72 -14.62
CA ASP A 95 12.18 29.10 -15.95
C ASP A 95 13.13 28.65 -17.08
N ASP A 96 14.29 28.08 -16.75
CA ASP A 96 15.25 27.51 -17.71
C ASP A 96 15.28 25.97 -17.58
N GLU A 97 14.62 25.29 -18.52
CA GLU A 97 14.57 23.81 -18.53
C GLU A 97 15.96 23.16 -18.68
N VAL A 98 16.93 23.84 -19.31
CA VAL A 98 18.29 23.33 -19.45
C VAL A 98 18.99 23.38 -18.10
N GLU A 99 18.85 24.49 -17.38
CA GLU A 99 19.38 24.63 -16.02
C GLU A 99 18.72 23.63 -15.07
N VAL A 100 17.38 23.53 -15.07
CA VAL A 100 16.64 22.56 -14.24
C VAL A 100 17.14 21.13 -14.50
N ALA A 101 17.27 20.72 -15.76
CA ALA A 101 17.75 19.39 -16.10
C ALA A 101 19.21 19.16 -15.63
N GLY A 102 20.07 20.16 -15.77
CA GLY A 102 21.47 20.09 -15.34
C GLY A 102 21.66 20.09 -13.82
N GLU A 103 20.83 20.82 -13.08
CA GLU A 103 20.88 20.85 -11.61
C GLU A 103 20.24 19.59 -11.00
N MET A 104 19.19 19.06 -11.62
CA MET A 104 18.59 17.77 -11.23
C MET A 104 19.60 16.61 -11.27
N GLU A 105 20.47 16.56 -12.27
CA GLU A 105 21.54 15.56 -12.35
C GLU A 105 22.55 15.72 -11.21
N LYS A 106 22.62 16.85 -10.52
CA LYS A 106 23.59 17.10 -9.44
C LYS A 106 22.99 16.88 -8.05
N MET A 107 21.70 16.56 -7.97
CA MET A 107 20.97 16.49 -6.71
C MET A 107 21.58 15.54 -5.68
N TYR A 108 22.12 14.40 -6.14
CA TYR A 108 22.86 13.48 -5.28
C TYR A 108 23.98 14.22 -4.52
N TYR A 109 24.80 14.98 -5.25
CA TYR A 109 25.96 15.68 -4.69
C TYR A 109 25.55 16.86 -3.81
N TYR A 110 24.42 17.51 -4.10
CA TYR A 110 23.92 18.61 -3.28
C TYR A 110 23.44 18.11 -1.92
N TYR A 111 22.61 17.07 -1.89
CA TYR A 111 22.09 16.52 -0.64
C TYR A 111 23.17 15.83 0.20
N THR A 112 24.07 15.07 -0.43
CA THR A 112 25.14 14.36 0.29
C THR A 112 26.32 15.26 0.66
N GLY A 113 26.51 16.37 -0.06
CA GLY A 113 27.55 17.37 0.20
C GLY A 113 27.17 18.42 1.24
N ALA A 114 25.87 18.60 1.53
CA ALA A 114 25.39 19.48 2.59
C ALA A 114 25.78 18.95 3.98
N ASP A 115 25.96 19.86 4.94
CA ASP A 115 26.22 19.50 6.34
C ASP A 115 24.99 18.89 7.00
N ARG A 116 23.82 19.50 6.75
CA ARG A 116 22.51 19.06 7.22
C ARG A 116 21.43 19.29 6.16
N CYS A 117 20.44 18.40 6.15
CA CYS A 117 19.18 18.61 5.46
C CYS A 117 18.10 19.03 6.47
N HIS A 118 17.44 20.15 6.20
CA HIS A 118 16.37 20.69 7.03
C HIS A 118 15.02 20.50 6.34
N VAL A 119 14.09 19.88 7.05
CA VAL A 119 12.71 19.65 6.60
C VAL A 119 11.81 20.65 7.30
N LEU A 120 11.14 21.53 6.54
CA LEU A 120 10.13 22.45 7.07
C LEU A 120 8.73 21.88 6.84
N LEU A 121 8.05 21.58 7.94
CA LEU A 121 6.68 21.07 7.96
C LEU A 121 5.70 22.18 8.35
N ASP A 122 4.58 22.24 7.65
CA ASP A 122 3.50 23.17 7.92
C ASP A 122 2.63 22.57 9.04
N MET A 123 2.95 22.89 10.30
CA MET A 123 2.29 22.34 11.48
C MET A 123 2.03 23.46 12.48
N GLU A 124 0.83 23.46 13.07
CA GLU A 124 0.43 24.44 14.09
C GLU A 124 1.13 24.21 15.43
N GLU A 125 1.33 22.94 15.81
CA GLU A 125 1.94 22.56 17.08
C GLU A 125 3.33 21.93 16.85
N ALA A 126 4.27 22.25 17.76
CA ALA A 126 5.58 21.61 17.80
C ALA A 126 5.58 20.51 18.87
N TRP A 127 5.87 19.28 18.46
CA TRP A 127 5.97 18.13 19.35
C TRP A 127 7.43 17.80 19.63
N ASP A 128 7.74 17.46 20.89
CA ASP A 128 9.07 16.98 21.26
C ASP A 128 9.10 15.44 21.22
N PRO A 129 9.85 14.83 20.28
CA PRO A 129 9.93 13.38 20.19
C PRO A 129 10.56 12.74 21.42
N HIS A 130 11.46 13.42 22.15
CA HIS A 130 12.05 12.86 23.37
C HIS A 130 11.01 12.76 24.49
N ALA A 131 10.17 13.78 24.65
CA ALA A 131 9.03 13.72 25.56
C ALA A 131 8.11 12.54 25.19
N ILE A 132 7.76 12.37 23.91
CA ILE A 132 6.94 11.24 23.45
C ILE A 132 7.58 9.89 23.83
N VAL A 133 8.89 9.71 23.62
CA VAL A 133 9.62 8.50 24.03
C VAL A 133 9.51 8.28 25.54
N GLU A 134 9.72 9.31 26.35
CA GLU A 134 9.63 9.22 27.81
C GLU A 134 8.23 8.84 28.28
N GLU A 135 7.19 9.46 27.69
CA GLU A 135 5.79 9.15 27.99
C GLU A 135 5.46 7.69 27.66
N LEU A 136 5.82 7.22 26.46
CA LEU A 136 5.60 5.82 26.05
C LEU A 136 6.38 4.83 26.92
N ARG A 137 7.62 5.15 27.33
CA ARG A 137 8.38 4.34 28.29
C ARG A 137 7.72 4.30 29.66
N PHE A 138 7.13 5.41 30.10
CA PHE A 138 6.40 5.46 31.36
C PHE A 138 5.14 4.59 31.32
N VAL A 139 4.43 4.55 30.19
CA VAL A 139 3.31 3.62 29.98
C VAL A 139 3.75 2.17 30.18
N ASP A 140 4.88 1.76 29.61
CA ASP A 140 5.49 0.43 29.84
C ASP A 140 5.77 0.18 31.32
N HIS A 141 6.32 1.19 32.01
CA HIS A 141 6.62 1.10 33.43
C HIS A 141 5.35 0.88 34.26
N ILE A 142 4.29 1.65 34.02
CA ILE A 142 3.00 1.52 34.70
C ILE A 142 2.37 0.14 34.44
N MET A 143 2.36 -0.33 33.19
CA MET A 143 1.82 -1.66 32.86
C MET A 143 2.55 -2.79 33.61
N GLY A 144 3.87 -2.66 33.79
CA GLY A 144 4.68 -3.61 34.56
C GLY A 144 4.33 -3.70 36.04
N TRP A 145 3.93 -2.59 36.67
CA TRP A 145 3.52 -2.54 38.08
C TRP A 145 2.05 -2.89 38.29
N MET A 146 1.18 -2.59 37.33
CA MET A 146 -0.25 -2.78 37.49
C MET A 146 -0.72 -4.23 37.36
N GLY A 147 0.09 -5.18 36.86
CA GLY A 147 -0.08 -6.63 37.07
C GLY A 147 -1.45 -7.25 36.78
N GLY A 148 -2.29 -6.61 35.96
CA GLY A 148 -3.68 -7.05 35.70
C GLY A 148 -4.77 -6.25 36.44
N SER A 149 -4.41 -5.38 37.38
CA SER A 149 -5.32 -4.36 37.89
C SER A 149 -5.41 -3.21 36.90
N ALA A 150 -6.64 -2.84 36.55
CA ALA A 150 -6.90 -1.75 35.61
C ALA A 150 -7.21 -0.42 36.33
N VAL A 151 -6.98 -0.35 37.65
CA VAL A 151 -7.27 0.82 38.50
C VAL A 151 -6.06 1.15 39.39
N ALA A 152 -5.58 2.39 39.33
CA ALA A 152 -4.40 2.85 40.06
C ALA A 152 -4.43 2.56 41.57
N GLY A 153 -5.60 2.68 42.20
CA GLY A 153 -5.78 2.48 43.65
C GLY A 153 -5.58 1.04 44.13
N GLU A 154 -5.69 0.06 43.22
CA GLU A 154 -5.48 -1.36 43.52
C GLU A 154 -4.03 -1.80 43.27
N ALA A 155 -3.29 -1.04 42.45
CA ALA A 155 -1.95 -1.38 41.98
C ALA A 155 -0.80 -0.93 42.90
N LYS A 156 -1.09 -0.36 44.09
CA LYS A 156 -0.09 0.14 45.06
C LYS A 156 1.03 0.99 44.42
N LEU A 157 0.66 1.87 43.49
CA LEU A 157 1.60 2.73 42.78
C LEU A 157 2.21 3.80 43.70
N THR A 158 3.39 4.31 43.33
CA THR A 158 4.01 5.45 44.02
C THR A 158 3.19 6.73 43.82
N GLU A 159 3.31 7.70 44.73
CA GLU A 159 2.61 8.99 44.61
C GLU A 159 2.92 9.71 43.28
N ASN A 160 4.18 9.63 42.83
CA ASN A 160 4.60 10.23 41.55
C ASN A 160 3.89 9.56 40.35
N MET A 161 3.75 8.23 40.37
CA MET A 161 3.01 7.50 39.33
C MET A 161 1.52 7.87 39.32
N ALA A 162 0.91 7.96 40.50
CA ALA A 162 -0.49 8.36 40.63
C ALA A 162 -0.72 9.80 40.14
N ALA A 163 0.19 10.73 40.48
CA ALA A 163 0.15 12.11 40.03
C ALA A 163 0.25 12.22 38.50
N ARG A 164 1.20 11.50 37.88
CA ARG A 164 1.40 11.54 36.42
C ARG A 164 0.22 10.94 35.64
N MET A 165 -0.36 9.85 36.12
CA MET A 165 -1.59 9.31 35.50
C MET A 165 -2.77 10.26 35.64
N LYS A 166 -2.89 10.96 36.78
CA LYS A 166 -3.92 11.99 36.95
C LYS A 166 -3.71 13.15 35.99
N GLU A 167 -2.46 13.61 35.83
CA GLU A 167 -2.09 14.64 34.86
C GLU A 167 -2.51 14.24 33.45
N TRP A 168 -2.17 13.03 33.00
CA TRP A 168 -2.62 12.54 31.69
C TRP A 168 -4.14 12.42 31.57
N SER A 169 -4.81 12.02 32.65
CA SER A 169 -6.27 11.92 32.66
C SER A 169 -6.92 13.29 32.53
N ASP A 170 -6.39 14.29 33.23
CA ASP A 170 -6.93 15.66 33.32
C ASP A 170 -6.35 16.60 32.27
N ALA A 171 -5.45 16.10 31.40
CA ALA A 171 -4.93 16.81 30.26
C ALA A 171 -6.07 17.38 29.40
N LYS A 172 -5.87 18.59 28.88
CA LYS A 172 -6.84 19.25 27.99
C LYS A 172 -7.09 18.45 26.73
N GLU A 173 -6.06 17.76 26.23
CA GLU A 173 -6.13 16.90 25.07
C GLU A 173 -6.58 15.50 25.48
N TRP A 174 -7.70 15.05 24.91
CA TRP A 174 -8.17 13.66 25.02
C TRP A 174 -7.99 12.98 23.67
N GLY A 175 -6.90 12.22 23.53
CA GLY A 175 -6.48 11.59 22.27
C GLY A 175 -7.18 10.26 21.98
N PHE A 176 -7.84 9.65 22.96
CA PHE A 176 -8.49 8.35 22.77
C PHE A 176 -9.89 8.50 22.17
N GLU A 177 -10.22 7.71 21.14
CA GLU A 177 -11.50 7.84 20.45
C GLU A 177 -12.72 7.52 21.32
N MET A 178 -12.54 6.81 22.45
CA MET A 178 -13.62 6.53 23.39
C MET A 178 -13.71 7.57 24.49
N ASP A 179 -14.92 8.00 24.85
CA ASP A 179 -15.14 8.97 25.92
C ASP A 179 -14.48 8.54 27.24
N LYS A 180 -13.84 9.50 27.93
CA LYS A 180 -13.19 9.29 29.23
C LYS A 180 -14.10 8.61 30.25
N SER A 181 -15.38 8.94 30.26
CA SER A 181 -16.38 8.32 31.15
C SER A 181 -16.64 6.85 30.82
N ALA A 182 -16.69 6.49 29.54
CA ALA A 182 -16.85 5.12 29.07
C ALA A 182 -15.60 4.27 29.36
N VAL A 183 -14.39 4.84 29.21
CA VAL A 183 -13.13 4.15 29.58
C VAL A 183 -13.12 3.83 31.07
N ARG A 184 -13.51 4.80 31.89
CA ARG A 184 -13.62 4.62 33.34
C ARG A 184 -14.68 3.59 33.71
N ALA A 185 -15.84 3.60 33.04
CA ALA A 185 -16.91 2.63 33.26
C ALA A 185 -16.53 1.20 32.84
N ALA A 186 -15.65 1.05 31.85
CA ALA A 186 -15.02 -0.23 31.48
C ALA A 186 -13.98 -0.71 32.52
N GLY A 187 -13.70 0.11 33.53
CA GLY A 187 -12.79 -0.18 34.62
C GLY A 187 -11.33 -0.08 34.21
N PHE A 188 -10.96 0.88 33.35
CA PHE A 188 -9.58 1.19 32.98
C PHE A 188 -9.17 2.60 33.43
N GLU A 189 -7.88 2.75 33.74
CA GLU A 189 -7.26 4.01 34.10
C GLU A 189 -7.19 4.95 32.89
N PRO A 190 -7.98 6.05 32.85
CA PRO A 190 -8.06 6.91 31.66
C PRO A 190 -6.73 7.59 31.33
N GLY A 191 -5.87 7.86 32.32
CA GLY A 191 -4.58 8.48 32.10
C GLY A 191 -3.64 7.64 31.21
N VAL A 192 -3.57 6.33 31.45
CA VAL A 192 -2.71 5.41 30.68
C VAL A 192 -3.15 5.36 29.22
N VAL A 193 -4.45 5.22 29.00
CA VAL A 193 -5.03 5.13 27.66
C VAL A 193 -4.88 6.47 26.91
N ASN A 194 -5.09 7.59 27.59
CA ASN A 194 -4.92 8.91 26.98
C ASN A 194 -3.47 9.19 26.59
N CYS A 195 -2.52 8.92 27.50
CA CYS A 195 -1.10 9.08 27.22
C CYS A 195 -0.66 8.25 26.02
N TYR A 196 -1.05 6.96 25.98
CA TYR A 196 -0.80 6.12 24.81
C TYR A 196 -1.40 6.73 23.54
N ALA A 197 -2.70 7.04 23.55
CA ALA A 197 -3.44 7.44 22.36
C ALA A 197 -2.95 8.77 21.78
N THR A 198 -2.74 9.78 22.62
CA THR A 198 -2.21 11.09 22.21
C THR A 198 -0.84 10.95 21.56
N ASN A 199 0.06 10.17 22.15
CA ASN A 199 1.41 9.99 21.62
C ASN A 199 1.43 9.19 20.32
N VAL A 200 0.64 8.11 20.22
CA VAL A 200 0.47 7.33 18.99
C VAL A 200 -0.09 8.19 17.87
N LYS A 201 -1.12 9.00 18.16
CA LYS A 201 -1.76 9.88 17.19
C LYS A 201 -0.78 10.90 16.63
N ARG A 202 0.05 11.53 17.46
CA ARG A 202 1.09 12.48 17.01
C ARG A 202 2.10 11.82 16.06
N VAL A 203 2.50 10.57 16.34
CA VAL A 203 3.40 9.81 15.44
C VAL A 203 2.71 9.53 14.10
N GLN A 204 1.46 9.06 14.12
CA GLN A 204 0.67 8.83 12.90
C GLN A 204 0.50 10.13 12.10
N GLU A 205 0.07 11.22 12.73
CA GLU A 205 -0.17 12.53 12.10
C GLU A 205 1.09 13.13 11.47
N LEU A 206 2.26 12.98 12.11
CA LEU A 206 3.51 13.43 11.52
C LEU A 206 3.77 12.74 10.18
N PHE A 207 3.70 11.41 10.15
CA PHE A 207 3.95 10.67 8.92
C PHE A 207 2.81 10.82 7.92
N ASP A 208 1.61 11.22 8.36
CA ASP A 208 0.47 11.59 7.53
C ASP A 208 0.54 12.98 6.90
N HIS A 209 1.45 13.83 7.35
CA HIS A 209 1.68 15.14 6.78
C HIS A 209 2.00 15.10 5.28
N LEU A 210 1.49 16.09 4.53
CA LEU A 210 1.60 16.21 3.07
C LEU A 210 3.03 16.05 2.54
N TYR A 211 4.01 16.51 3.30
CA TYR A 211 5.44 16.34 3.00
C TYR A 211 5.79 14.88 2.68
N PHE A 212 5.35 13.91 3.47
CA PHE A 212 5.67 12.48 3.26
C PHE A 212 4.91 11.85 2.08
N GLY A 213 3.90 12.55 1.56
CA GLY A 213 3.05 12.13 0.45
C GLY A 213 3.52 12.60 -0.94
N ARG A 214 4.69 13.23 -1.08
CA ARG A 214 5.19 13.71 -2.39
C ARG A 214 6.37 12.86 -2.91
N VAL A 215 6.50 12.78 -4.23
CA VAL A 215 7.61 12.06 -4.89
C VAL A 215 8.95 12.76 -4.62
N TRP A 216 9.00 14.08 -4.82
CA TRP A 216 10.23 14.87 -4.65
C TRP A 216 10.80 14.75 -3.23
N THR A 217 9.99 14.98 -2.21
CA THR A 217 10.40 14.93 -0.81
C THR A 217 10.88 13.54 -0.37
N PHE A 218 10.41 12.46 -1.03
CA PHE A 218 10.93 11.12 -0.77
C PHE A 218 12.41 11.00 -1.14
N GLN A 219 12.83 11.52 -2.29
CA GLN A 219 14.24 11.55 -2.67
C GLN A 219 15.06 12.40 -1.72
N GLU A 220 14.56 13.57 -1.33
CA GLU A 220 15.25 14.48 -0.43
C GLU A 220 15.46 13.84 0.95
N MET A 221 14.42 13.14 1.44
CA MET A 221 14.48 12.33 2.65
C MET A 221 15.46 11.17 2.53
N LEU A 222 15.65 10.55 1.36
CA LEU A 222 16.62 9.46 1.20
C LEU A 222 18.07 9.95 1.08
N LEU A 223 18.29 11.07 0.39
CA LEU A 223 19.63 11.62 0.16
C LEU A 223 20.13 12.51 1.31
N GLY A 224 19.21 13.09 2.08
CA GLY A 224 19.51 14.07 3.12
C GLY A 224 20.39 13.50 4.23
N LYS A 225 21.45 14.24 4.57
CA LYS A 225 22.34 13.97 5.70
C LYS A 225 21.82 14.67 6.95
N ASN A 226 21.88 14.00 8.11
CA ASN A 226 21.50 14.56 9.41
C ASN A 226 20.13 15.29 9.35
N VAL A 227 19.09 14.58 8.91
CA VAL A 227 17.80 15.19 8.56
C VAL A 227 17.11 15.74 9.80
N MET A 228 16.95 17.06 9.85
CA MET A 228 16.36 17.80 10.96
C MET A 228 14.97 18.30 10.61
N LEU A 229 13.96 17.97 11.41
CA LEU A 229 12.58 18.41 11.20
C LEU A 229 12.27 19.68 12.01
N TRP A 230 11.52 20.57 11.38
CA TRP A 230 11.05 21.82 11.94
C TRP A 230 9.58 22.02 11.63
N THR A 231 8.85 22.63 12.56
CA THR A 231 7.51 23.13 12.30
C THR A 231 7.57 24.62 11.99
N VAL A 232 6.75 25.04 11.05
CA VAL A 232 6.51 26.45 10.74
C VAL A 232 5.02 26.73 10.79
N GLY A 233 4.61 27.60 11.71
CA GLY A 233 3.23 28.02 11.86
C GLY A 233 2.84 29.13 10.87
N ALA A 234 1.55 29.31 10.65
CA ALA A 234 1.06 30.53 10.00
C ALA A 234 1.29 31.71 10.98
N PRO A 235 1.59 32.92 10.48
CA PRO A 235 1.59 34.08 11.35
C PRO A 235 0.19 34.23 11.95
N ALA A 236 0.06 34.08 13.27
CA ALA A 236 -1.11 34.57 13.98
C ALA A 236 -1.19 36.07 13.71
N VAL A 237 -2.35 36.58 13.35
CA VAL A 237 -2.64 37.99 12.98
C VAL A 237 -1.60 38.97 13.57
N GLU A 238 -0.73 39.52 12.70
CA GLU A 238 0.36 40.49 12.99
C GLU A 238 1.64 39.98 13.71
N GLU A 239 1.79 38.68 13.97
CA GLU A 239 2.97 38.09 14.63
C GLU A 239 4.03 37.51 13.67
N LYS A 240 5.26 37.44 14.21
CA LYS A 240 6.44 36.81 13.61
C LYS A 240 6.17 35.33 13.33
N ILE A 241 6.65 34.83 12.19
CA ILE A 241 6.62 33.40 11.87
C ILE A 241 7.34 32.61 12.95
N ASP A 242 6.62 31.68 13.58
CA ASP A 242 7.15 30.78 14.60
C ASP A 242 7.79 29.55 13.93
N VAL A 243 9.06 29.30 14.26
CA VAL A 243 9.87 28.23 13.70
C VAL A 243 10.43 27.42 14.87
N ARG A 244 10.02 26.16 15.00
CA ARG A 244 10.41 25.31 16.12
C ARG A 244 11.01 24.00 15.64
N ARG A 245 12.09 23.57 16.28
CA ARG A 245 12.72 22.27 16.04
C ARG A 245 11.85 21.18 16.65
N ILE A 246 11.57 20.12 15.90
CA ILE A 246 10.85 18.92 16.39
C ILE A 246 11.70 17.66 16.32
N GLY A 247 13.02 17.77 16.23
CA GLY A 247 13.94 16.64 16.34
C GLY A 247 14.40 16.06 15.01
N GLU A 248 15.10 14.93 15.08
CA GLU A 248 15.72 14.25 13.94
C GLU A 248 14.76 13.24 13.32
N LEU A 249 14.84 13.05 11.99
CA LEU A 249 13.99 12.10 11.28
C LEU A 249 14.16 10.67 11.83
N ASP A 250 15.39 10.27 12.12
CA ASP A 250 15.70 8.91 12.60
C ASP A 250 15.02 8.64 13.95
N VAL A 251 14.95 9.64 14.84
CA VAL A 251 14.23 9.53 16.12
C VAL A 251 12.72 9.34 15.91
N TRP A 252 12.12 10.03 14.93
CA TRP A 252 10.71 9.84 14.58
C TRP A 252 10.45 8.47 13.95
N MET A 253 11.38 7.96 13.15
CA MET A 253 11.28 6.60 12.59
C MET A 253 11.39 5.53 13.68
N ASP A 254 12.24 5.74 14.69
CA ASP A 254 12.31 4.87 15.87
C ASP A 254 11.01 4.94 16.69
N LEU A 255 10.44 6.14 16.86
CA LEU A 255 9.14 6.33 17.52
C LEU A 255 8.00 5.57 16.85
N ALA A 256 7.99 5.45 15.52
CA ALA A 256 7.02 4.60 14.83
C ALA A 256 7.16 3.11 15.22
N SER A 257 8.39 2.64 15.43
CA SER A 257 8.64 1.28 15.92
C SER A 257 8.24 1.11 17.38
N ASP A 258 8.56 2.10 18.22
CA ASP A 258 8.20 2.11 19.64
C ASP A 258 6.68 2.17 19.82
N ALA A 259 5.98 3.03 19.09
CA ALA A 259 4.52 3.11 19.09
C ALA A 259 3.88 1.76 18.74
N ALA A 260 4.37 1.08 17.69
CA ALA A 260 3.88 -0.25 17.31
C ALA A 260 4.08 -1.30 18.42
N ASP A 261 5.23 -1.30 19.09
CA ASP A 261 5.50 -2.15 20.25
C ASP A 261 4.55 -1.84 21.42
N LYS A 262 4.33 -0.55 21.70
CA LYS A 262 3.45 -0.09 22.77
C LYS A 262 2.00 -0.49 22.53
N ALA A 263 1.51 -0.39 21.31
CA ALA A 263 0.16 -0.81 20.94
C ALA A 263 -0.06 -2.30 21.23
N VAL A 264 0.89 -3.16 20.82
CA VAL A 264 0.83 -4.61 21.09
C VAL A 264 0.89 -4.90 22.59
N LYS A 265 1.80 -4.27 23.32
CA LYS A 265 1.92 -4.45 24.78
C LYS A 265 0.67 -4.01 25.53
N LEU A 266 0.09 -2.86 25.15
CA LEU A 266 -1.13 -2.35 25.76
C LEU A 266 -2.32 -3.27 25.47
N PHE A 267 -2.47 -3.72 24.22
CA PHE A 267 -3.49 -4.69 23.83
C PHE A 267 -3.37 -5.98 24.66
N ASP A 268 -2.17 -6.54 24.76
CA ASP A 268 -1.89 -7.74 25.52
C ASP A 268 -2.16 -7.57 27.01
N TRP A 269 -1.73 -6.44 27.57
CA TRP A 269 -1.95 -6.08 28.97
C TRP A 269 -3.45 -6.03 29.27
N ILE A 270 -4.24 -5.30 28.47
CA ILE A 270 -5.70 -5.22 28.63
C ILE A 270 -6.36 -6.59 28.46
N SER A 271 -5.94 -7.35 27.43
CA SER A 271 -6.53 -8.64 27.10
C SER A 271 -6.28 -9.70 28.19
N LYS A 272 -5.09 -9.72 28.78
CA LYS A 272 -4.68 -10.68 29.82
C LYS A 272 -5.20 -10.32 31.21
N SER A 273 -5.50 -9.04 31.46
CA SER A 273 -5.95 -8.53 32.76
C SER A 273 -7.31 -9.07 33.21
N ARG A 274 -8.16 -9.59 32.32
CA ARG A 274 -9.52 -10.06 32.67
C ARG A 274 -9.89 -11.40 32.04
N VAL A 275 -10.41 -12.30 32.89
CA VAL A 275 -10.99 -13.58 32.47
C VAL A 275 -12.27 -13.36 31.66
N ILE A 276 -13.16 -12.47 32.14
CA ILE A 276 -14.39 -12.09 31.45
C ILE A 276 -14.21 -10.67 30.89
N LYS A 277 -14.38 -10.52 29.58
CA LYS A 277 -14.28 -9.24 28.88
C LYS A 277 -15.69 -8.72 28.59
N SER A 278 -16.03 -7.54 29.11
CA SER A 278 -17.28 -6.86 28.77
C SER A 278 -17.20 -6.31 27.35
N ALA A 279 -18.35 -5.92 26.79
CA ALA A 279 -18.40 -5.33 25.46
C ALA A 279 -17.58 -4.03 25.37
N ALA A 280 -17.52 -3.25 26.45
CA ALA A 280 -16.69 -2.05 26.56
C ALA A 280 -15.17 -2.36 26.55
N VAL A 281 -14.75 -3.47 27.16
CA VAL A 281 -13.35 -3.95 27.06
C VAL A 281 -13.01 -4.31 25.62
N PHE A 282 -13.91 -5.01 24.93
CA PHE A 282 -13.71 -5.36 23.51
C PHE A 282 -13.72 -4.14 22.59
N ALA A 283 -14.46 -3.07 22.92
CA ALA A 283 -14.41 -1.82 22.18
C ALA A 283 -13.04 -1.13 22.33
N ILE A 284 -12.45 -1.09 23.53
CA ILE A 284 -11.09 -0.56 23.75
C ILE A 284 -10.05 -1.40 22.99
N LEU A 285 -10.13 -2.72 23.11
CA LEU A 285 -9.25 -3.64 22.37
C LEU A 285 -9.42 -3.51 20.85
N GLY A 286 -10.64 -3.21 20.38
CA GLY A 286 -10.91 -2.92 18.97
C GLY A 286 -10.11 -1.72 18.48
N LEU A 287 -10.18 -0.59 19.19
CA LEU A 287 -9.45 0.63 18.85
C LEU A 287 -7.93 0.42 18.83
N ILE A 288 -7.37 -0.21 19.87
CA ILE A 288 -5.93 -0.51 19.91
C ILE A 288 -5.56 -1.54 18.84
N GLY A 289 -6.48 -2.46 18.50
CA GLY A 289 -6.30 -3.40 17.40
C GLY A 289 -6.17 -2.72 16.04
N GLU A 290 -6.92 -1.63 15.81
CA GLU A 290 -6.79 -0.79 14.61
C GLU A 290 -5.43 -0.06 14.61
N ASP A 291 -5.02 0.51 15.73
CA ASP A 291 -3.68 1.11 15.88
C ASP A 291 -2.56 0.12 15.57
N ILE A 292 -2.65 -1.13 16.07
CA ILE A 292 -1.64 -2.18 15.82
C ILE A 292 -1.43 -2.40 14.32
N LEU A 293 -2.50 -2.39 13.53
CA LEU A 293 -2.42 -2.59 12.08
C LEU A 293 -1.78 -1.38 11.39
N ILE A 294 -2.27 -0.17 11.67
CA ILE A 294 -1.72 1.08 11.14
C ILE A 294 -0.24 1.23 11.49
N LEU A 295 0.13 0.99 12.75
CA LEU A 295 1.50 1.12 13.23
C LEU A 295 2.41 0.00 12.72
N ALA A 296 1.90 -1.20 12.47
CA ALA A 296 2.68 -2.27 11.85
C ALA A 296 3.07 -1.90 10.40
N ASP A 297 2.16 -1.27 9.67
CA ASP A 297 2.41 -0.76 8.32
C ASP A 297 3.40 0.40 8.35
N LEU A 298 3.18 1.38 9.23
CA LEU A 298 4.10 2.51 9.40
C LEU A 298 5.51 2.04 9.79
N ARG A 299 5.63 1.09 10.73
CA ARG A 299 6.91 0.46 11.10
C ARG A 299 7.60 -0.18 9.90
N THR A 300 6.83 -0.85 9.04
CA THR A 300 7.38 -1.49 7.82
C THR A 300 7.86 -0.43 6.82
N GLN A 301 7.10 0.66 6.66
CA GLN A 301 7.48 1.79 5.81
C GLN A 301 8.79 2.45 6.26
N VAL A 302 8.91 2.81 7.54
CA VAL A 302 10.10 3.50 8.06
C VAL A 302 11.35 2.61 8.02
N ARG A 303 11.20 1.29 8.23
CA ARG A 303 12.31 0.32 8.04
C ARG A 303 12.78 0.27 6.59
N GLY A 304 11.84 0.24 5.64
CA GLY A 304 12.17 0.30 4.20
C GLY A 304 12.94 1.57 3.84
N ILE A 305 12.50 2.72 4.38
CA ILE A 305 13.18 4.03 4.20
C ILE A 305 14.59 4.01 4.80
N ALA A 306 14.73 3.58 6.06
CA ALA A 306 16.02 3.53 6.74
C ALA A 306 17.01 2.59 6.04
N SER A 307 16.54 1.44 5.55
CA SER A 307 17.35 0.51 4.78
C SER A 307 17.78 1.09 3.43
N ALA A 308 16.87 1.78 2.71
CA ALA A 308 17.19 2.49 1.47
C ALA A 308 18.24 3.59 1.69
N ARG A 309 18.10 4.40 2.75
CA ARG A 309 19.09 5.41 3.15
C ARG A 309 20.46 4.78 3.36
N THR A 310 20.51 3.66 4.09
CA THR A 310 21.75 2.93 4.39
C THR A 310 22.44 2.43 3.11
N ASP A 311 21.68 1.80 2.22
CA ASP A 311 22.19 1.30 0.93
C ASP A 311 22.75 2.44 0.05
N ILE A 312 22.04 3.57 -0.03
CA ILE A 312 22.44 4.74 -0.83
C ILE A 312 23.72 5.39 -0.27
N ILE A 313 23.72 5.69 1.03
CA ILE A 313 24.85 6.38 1.69
C ILE A 313 26.11 5.51 1.63
N SER A 314 25.97 4.21 1.90
CA SER A 314 27.11 3.28 1.91
C SER A 314 27.61 2.96 0.50
N GLY A 315 26.72 2.92 -0.50
CA GLY A 315 27.05 2.58 -1.88
C GLY A 315 27.51 3.77 -2.74
N GLY A 316 27.33 5.01 -2.28
CA GLY A 316 27.74 6.20 -3.01
C GLY A 316 26.87 6.51 -4.25
N PRO A 317 27.31 7.39 -5.17
CA PRO A 317 26.52 7.81 -6.34
C PRO A 317 26.22 6.67 -7.34
N ARG A 318 26.85 5.51 -7.19
CA ARG A 318 26.64 4.32 -8.03
C ARG A 318 26.07 3.14 -7.24
N TRP A 319 25.52 3.37 -6.05
CA TRP A 319 24.98 2.34 -5.17
C TRP A 319 24.04 1.36 -5.89
N TRP A 320 23.26 1.84 -6.85
CA TRP A 320 22.21 1.11 -7.56
C TRP A 320 22.70 0.21 -8.70
N VAL A 321 23.96 0.33 -9.15
CA VAL A 321 24.45 -0.37 -10.35
C VAL A 321 24.47 -1.89 -10.13
N ASP A 322 24.95 -2.33 -8.96
CA ASP A 322 25.08 -3.75 -8.61
C ASP A 322 24.15 -4.17 -7.44
N ASN A 323 23.46 -3.22 -6.78
CA ASN A 323 22.58 -3.49 -5.63
C ASN A 323 21.10 -3.66 -6.03
N HIS A 324 20.78 -4.77 -6.71
CA HIS A 324 19.41 -5.04 -7.11
C HIS A 324 18.41 -5.16 -5.93
N MET A 325 18.84 -5.64 -4.76
CA MET A 325 17.96 -5.71 -3.58
C MET A 325 17.59 -4.32 -3.07
N GLY A 326 18.57 -3.41 -2.98
CA GLY A 326 18.33 -2.02 -2.59
C GLY A 326 17.48 -1.26 -3.61
N VAL A 327 17.66 -1.51 -4.92
CA VAL A 327 16.80 -0.91 -5.95
C VAL A 327 15.34 -1.38 -5.81
N ALA A 328 15.11 -2.67 -5.58
CA ALA A 328 13.77 -3.20 -5.31
C ALA A 328 13.16 -2.61 -4.02
N ASN A 329 13.98 -2.39 -2.99
CA ASN A 329 13.57 -1.73 -1.76
C ASN A 329 13.13 -0.27 -1.99
N VAL A 330 13.89 0.51 -2.78
CA VAL A 330 13.50 1.91 -3.11
C VAL A 330 12.14 1.96 -3.78
N PHE A 331 11.87 1.09 -4.76
CA PHE A 331 10.56 1.01 -5.41
C PHE A 331 9.46 0.57 -4.44
N SER A 332 9.74 -0.38 -3.56
CA SER A 332 8.79 -0.82 -2.54
C SER A 332 8.50 0.28 -1.52
N ALA A 333 9.51 1.01 -1.04
CA ALA A 333 9.38 2.09 -0.07
C ALA A 333 8.66 3.32 -0.64
N ILE A 334 8.95 3.72 -1.89
CA ILE A 334 8.25 4.84 -2.53
C ILE A 334 6.78 4.51 -2.87
N SER A 335 6.47 3.24 -3.10
CA SER A 335 5.09 2.80 -3.34
C SER A 335 4.34 2.45 -2.08
N PHE A 336 5.01 2.13 -0.96
CA PHE A 336 4.37 1.61 0.26
C PHE A 336 3.16 2.45 0.67
N ARG A 337 3.36 3.77 0.68
CA ARG A 337 2.31 4.77 0.72
C ARG A 337 2.15 5.41 -0.65
N GLU A 338 0.92 5.75 -1.00
CA GLU A 338 0.61 6.57 -2.16
C GLU A 338 1.36 7.91 -2.10
N ARG A 339 2.17 8.18 -3.12
CA ARG A 339 2.81 9.49 -3.30
C ARG A 339 2.39 10.13 -4.61
N LYS A 340 2.21 11.45 -4.55
CA LYS A 340 1.71 12.26 -5.64
C LYS A 340 2.82 13.09 -6.26
N ALA A 341 2.75 13.20 -7.58
CA ALA A 341 3.52 14.13 -8.37
C ALA A 341 2.56 15.17 -8.95
N THR A 342 2.84 16.46 -8.72
CA THR A 342 1.99 17.55 -9.25
C THR A 342 2.04 17.57 -10.78
N VAL A 343 3.20 17.25 -11.36
CA VAL A 343 3.40 17.10 -12.81
C VAL A 343 3.72 15.64 -13.12
N MET A 344 3.13 15.11 -14.18
CA MET A 344 3.17 13.67 -14.48
C MET A 344 4.60 13.10 -14.61
N HIS A 345 5.49 13.81 -15.31
CA HIS A 345 6.88 13.37 -15.49
C HIS A 345 7.71 13.41 -14.20
N ASP A 346 7.28 14.15 -13.17
CA ASP A 346 7.95 14.19 -11.86
C ASP A 346 7.89 12.85 -11.12
N THR A 347 6.95 11.99 -11.49
CA THR A 347 6.88 10.61 -10.97
C THR A 347 8.20 9.86 -11.19
N PHE A 348 8.90 10.11 -12.30
CA PHE A 348 10.20 9.52 -12.62
C PHE A 348 11.36 10.47 -12.32
N ARG A 349 11.20 11.75 -12.67
CA ARG A 349 12.25 12.77 -12.46
C ARG A 349 12.61 12.93 -10.98
N GLY A 350 11.63 12.81 -10.08
CA GLY A 350 11.84 12.86 -8.64
C GLY A 350 12.60 11.68 -8.02
N LEU A 351 13.06 10.73 -8.84
CA LEU A 351 13.94 9.64 -8.41
C LEU A 351 15.37 9.77 -8.98
N LEU A 352 15.63 10.72 -9.88
CA LEU A 352 16.90 10.76 -10.63
C LEU A 352 18.11 11.18 -9.79
N GLY A 353 17.88 11.87 -8.68
CA GLY A 353 18.93 12.13 -7.68
C GLY A 353 19.31 10.86 -6.90
N ILE A 354 18.36 9.94 -6.66
CA ILE A 354 18.65 8.62 -6.08
C ILE A 354 19.41 7.76 -7.10
N PHE A 355 18.96 7.76 -8.36
CA PHE A 355 19.57 7.02 -9.46
C PHE A 355 20.54 7.91 -10.26
N GLN A 356 21.54 8.45 -9.56
CA GLN A 356 22.52 9.36 -10.14
C GLN A 356 23.15 8.80 -11.43
N GLY A 357 23.08 9.58 -12.51
CA GLY A 357 23.61 9.21 -13.83
C GLY A 357 22.76 8.19 -14.61
N LEU A 358 21.53 7.89 -14.16
CA LEU A 358 20.60 7.03 -14.90
C LEU A 358 20.17 7.67 -16.22
N PHE A 359 20.01 8.99 -16.25
CA PHE A 359 19.77 9.79 -17.46
C PHE A 359 20.73 10.97 -17.50
N THR A 360 21.14 11.35 -18.71
CA THR A 360 21.78 12.65 -18.96
C THR A 360 20.72 13.77 -19.04
N PRO A 361 21.09 15.05 -18.90
CA PRO A 361 20.13 16.16 -18.99
C PRO A 361 19.37 16.20 -20.33
N GLU A 362 20.02 15.82 -21.44
CA GLU A 362 19.40 15.75 -22.76
C GLU A 362 18.40 14.58 -22.84
N GLU A 363 18.78 13.39 -22.37
CA GLU A 363 17.89 12.23 -22.34
C GLU A 363 16.67 12.49 -21.43
N MET A 364 16.84 13.21 -20.32
CA MET A 364 15.72 13.62 -19.46
C MET A 364 14.72 14.51 -20.19
N ARG A 365 15.20 15.54 -20.89
CA ARG A 365 14.36 16.46 -21.66
C ARG A 365 13.65 15.79 -22.83
N THR A 366 14.26 14.73 -23.38
CA THR A 366 13.71 14.00 -24.53
C THR A 366 12.77 12.86 -24.15
N HIS A 367 13.14 12.05 -23.15
CA HIS A 367 12.46 10.79 -22.84
C HIS A 367 11.58 10.84 -21.59
N LEU A 368 11.81 11.79 -20.69
CA LEU A 368 11.06 11.95 -19.44
C LEU A 368 10.33 13.30 -19.44
N THR A 369 9.60 13.60 -20.50
CA THR A 369 8.84 14.86 -20.67
C THR A 369 7.39 14.58 -21.05
N GLY A 370 6.53 15.59 -20.88
CA GLY A 370 5.11 15.51 -21.24
C GLY A 370 4.26 14.66 -20.29
N THR A 371 3.23 14.04 -20.85
CA THR A 371 2.15 13.33 -20.12
C THR A 371 1.93 11.89 -20.61
N ASP A 372 2.87 11.31 -21.36
CA ASP A 372 2.78 9.91 -21.79
C ASP A 372 3.49 9.00 -20.79
N MET A 373 2.74 8.49 -19.80
CA MET A 373 3.25 7.55 -18.79
C MET A 373 3.77 6.26 -19.40
N ASN A 374 3.20 5.82 -20.53
CA ASN A 374 3.65 4.62 -21.21
C ASN A 374 5.08 4.80 -21.71
N ALA A 375 5.33 5.87 -22.49
CA ALA A 375 6.65 6.18 -23.02
C ALA A 375 7.68 6.43 -21.91
N MET A 376 7.32 7.21 -20.89
CA MET A 376 8.22 7.54 -19.77
C MET A 376 8.57 6.31 -18.92
N SER A 377 7.59 5.46 -18.59
CA SER A 377 7.84 4.22 -17.84
C SER A 377 8.75 3.28 -18.61
N PHE A 378 8.48 3.08 -19.91
CA PHE A 378 9.33 2.26 -20.77
C PHE A 378 10.77 2.79 -20.80
N ALA A 379 10.96 4.07 -21.08
CA ALA A 379 12.29 4.69 -21.14
C ALA A 379 13.05 4.56 -19.80
N PHE A 380 12.38 4.81 -18.67
CA PHE A 380 12.98 4.71 -17.35
C PHE A 380 13.48 3.30 -17.04
N PHE A 381 12.62 2.28 -17.19
CA PHE A 381 13.00 0.91 -16.88
C PHE A 381 13.94 0.29 -17.91
N GLN A 382 13.89 0.73 -19.17
CA GLN A 382 14.87 0.35 -20.18
C GLN A 382 16.26 0.85 -19.79
N GLN A 383 16.39 2.15 -19.47
CA GLN A 383 17.68 2.72 -19.05
C GLN A 383 18.20 2.09 -17.76
N LEU A 384 17.33 1.86 -16.78
CA LEU A 384 17.69 1.16 -15.54
C LEU A 384 18.22 -0.23 -15.85
N SER A 385 17.56 -0.96 -16.76
CA SER A 385 17.95 -2.31 -17.13
C SER A 385 19.29 -2.35 -17.86
N VAL A 386 19.47 -1.45 -18.83
CA VAL A 386 20.73 -1.33 -19.59
C VAL A 386 21.90 -1.01 -18.66
N LYS A 387 21.74 -0.02 -17.77
CA LYS A 387 22.83 0.44 -16.90
C LYS A 387 23.14 -0.51 -15.74
N THR A 388 22.15 -1.24 -15.23
CA THR A 388 22.37 -2.30 -14.21
C THR A 388 22.78 -3.64 -14.80
N LYS A 389 22.59 -3.85 -16.12
CA LYS A 389 22.67 -5.16 -16.79
C LYS A 389 21.71 -6.20 -16.17
N GLN A 390 20.65 -5.73 -15.52
CA GLN A 390 19.59 -6.54 -14.94
C GLN A 390 18.27 -6.24 -15.64
N ALA A 391 17.37 -7.20 -15.74
CA ALA A 391 16.03 -7.01 -16.28
C ALA A 391 15.07 -6.63 -15.15
N TRP A 392 14.48 -5.43 -15.23
CA TRP A 392 13.48 -4.92 -14.27
C TRP A 392 12.06 -5.05 -14.81
N THR A 393 11.22 -5.82 -14.13
CA THR A 393 9.82 -6.06 -14.53
C THR A 393 8.86 -5.65 -13.41
N ARG A 394 7.56 -5.87 -13.62
CA ARG A 394 6.52 -5.72 -12.59
C ARG A 394 5.64 -6.95 -12.56
N LEU A 395 4.99 -7.21 -11.43
CA LEU A 395 3.94 -8.24 -11.28
C LEU A 395 2.66 -7.94 -12.09
N VAL A 396 2.75 -7.44 -13.32
CA VAL A 396 1.63 -7.10 -14.21
C VAL A 396 1.86 -7.70 -15.59
N THR A 397 0.79 -8.16 -16.24
CA THR A 397 0.79 -8.41 -17.69
C THR A 397 0.68 -7.11 -18.47
N SER A 398 1.76 -6.64 -19.09
CA SER A 398 1.73 -5.45 -19.94
C SER A 398 0.99 -5.73 -21.26
N SER A 399 0.32 -4.72 -21.80
CA SER A 399 -0.21 -4.78 -23.17
C SER A 399 0.80 -4.22 -24.17
N GLY A 400 0.89 -4.84 -25.35
CA GLY A 400 1.71 -4.38 -26.47
C GLY A 400 2.93 -5.24 -26.74
N GLU A 401 3.20 -5.50 -28.02
CA GLU A 401 4.42 -6.16 -28.49
C GLU A 401 5.52 -5.11 -28.64
N ARG A 402 6.58 -5.24 -27.84
CA ARG A 402 7.82 -4.46 -27.83
C ARG A 402 9.04 -5.34 -28.18
N GLY A 403 8.81 -6.54 -28.71
CA GLY A 403 9.84 -7.42 -29.23
C GLY A 403 10.64 -8.10 -28.13
N SER A 404 11.91 -7.72 -27.96
CA SER A 404 12.81 -8.30 -26.94
C SER A 404 12.63 -7.69 -25.54
N TRP A 405 11.80 -6.65 -25.43
CA TRP A 405 11.53 -5.89 -24.21
C TRP A 405 10.07 -6.01 -23.75
N ASP A 406 9.37 -7.09 -24.10
CA ASP A 406 7.97 -7.30 -23.72
C ASP A 406 7.83 -7.35 -22.18
N TRP A 407 8.86 -7.85 -21.50
CA TRP A 407 8.94 -7.92 -20.04
C TRP A 407 9.08 -6.58 -19.32
N ILE A 408 9.40 -5.47 -20.02
CA ILE A 408 9.47 -4.14 -19.39
C ILE A 408 8.06 -3.73 -18.92
N PRO A 409 7.92 -3.23 -17.68
CA PRO A 409 6.63 -2.84 -17.15
C PRO A 409 6.24 -1.50 -17.76
N VAL A 410 5.04 -1.46 -18.33
CA VAL A 410 4.48 -0.25 -18.92
C VAL A 410 3.23 0.10 -18.14
N VAL A 411 3.07 1.37 -17.82
CA VAL A 411 1.92 1.92 -17.09
C VAL A 411 1.00 2.60 -18.09
N ALA A 412 -0.29 2.27 -18.04
CA ALA A 412 -1.26 2.93 -18.88
C ALA A 412 -1.46 4.41 -18.49
N ASN A 413 -1.80 5.23 -19.48
CA ASN A 413 -2.04 6.65 -19.25
C ASN A 413 -3.28 6.86 -18.38
N HIS A 414 -3.09 7.58 -17.27
CA HIS A 414 -4.15 7.99 -16.36
C HIS A 414 -3.90 9.45 -15.96
N ASN A 415 -4.96 10.24 -15.74
CA ASN A 415 -4.85 11.68 -15.52
C ASN A 415 -4.18 12.07 -14.19
N ARG A 416 -3.98 11.09 -13.28
CA ARG A 416 -3.33 11.26 -11.97
C ARG A 416 -2.46 10.02 -11.71
N PRO A 417 -1.15 10.05 -12.00
CA PRO A 417 -0.28 8.91 -11.74
C PRO A 417 0.08 8.87 -10.25
N LEU A 418 -0.07 7.70 -9.64
CA LEU A 418 0.38 7.45 -8.27
C LEU A 418 1.63 6.59 -8.29
N THR A 419 2.52 6.76 -7.30
CA THR A 419 3.70 5.88 -7.20
C THR A 419 3.34 4.42 -7.00
N THR A 420 2.18 4.12 -6.41
CA THR A 420 1.61 2.77 -6.31
C THR A 420 1.30 2.17 -7.69
N ASP A 421 0.79 2.98 -8.62
CA ASP A 421 0.47 2.56 -9.99
C ASP A 421 1.69 2.38 -10.87
N VAL A 422 2.86 2.90 -10.48
CA VAL A 422 4.09 2.85 -11.28
C VAL A 422 5.10 1.85 -10.71
N PHE A 423 5.43 1.97 -9.42
CA PHE A 423 6.55 1.26 -8.82
C PHE A 423 6.15 0.06 -7.95
N SER A 424 4.85 -0.11 -7.63
CA SER A 424 4.42 -1.24 -6.79
C SER A 424 4.59 -2.57 -7.52
N GLY A 425 5.26 -3.53 -6.87
CA GLY A 425 5.55 -4.84 -7.43
C GLY A 425 6.59 -4.83 -8.54
N VAL A 426 7.38 -3.75 -8.68
CA VAL A 426 8.58 -3.75 -9.54
C VAL A 426 9.64 -4.65 -8.91
N VAL A 427 10.15 -5.58 -9.71
CA VAL A 427 11.03 -6.65 -9.25
C VAL A 427 12.12 -6.96 -10.27
N HIS A 428 13.21 -7.50 -9.75
CA HIS A 428 14.26 -8.09 -10.56
C HIS A 428 13.76 -9.37 -11.23
N LEU A 429 13.84 -9.41 -12.56
CA LEU A 429 13.46 -10.58 -13.36
C LEU A 429 14.64 -11.52 -13.60
N GLY A 430 15.86 -10.98 -13.76
CA GLY A 430 17.04 -11.74 -14.11
C GLY A 430 18.12 -10.88 -14.77
N ARG A 431 19.09 -11.50 -15.44
CA ARG A 431 20.19 -10.79 -16.10
C ARG A 431 19.78 -10.30 -17.49
N LEU A 432 20.08 -9.06 -17.83
CA LEU A 432 19.85 -8.52 -19.18
C LEU A 432 20.86 -9.08 -20.19
N LYS A 433 20.38 -9.44 -21.39
CA LYS A 433 21.21 -9.80 -22.54
C LYS A 433 21.40 -8.61 -23.49
N PRO A 434 22.46 -8.61 -24.33
CA PRO A 434 22.73 -7.51 -25.28
C PRO A 434 21.61 -7.24 -26.30
N ASP A 435 20.77 -8.24 -26.58
CA ASP A 435 19.64 -8.15 -27.51
C ASP A 435 18.34 -7.64 -26.85
N GLY A 436 18.38 -7.26 -25.57
CA GLY A 436 17.23 -6.78 -24.80
C GLY A 436 16.48 -7.86 -24.03
N MET A 437 16.72 -9.15 -24.32
CA MET A 437 16.04 -10.24 -23.62
C MET A 437 16.57 -10.45 -22.20
N ALA A 438 15.76 -11.07 -21.33
CA ALA A 438 16.16 -11.41 -19.97
C ALA A 438 16.58 -12.89 -19.87
N LYS A 439 17.72 -13.18 -19.23
CA LYS A 439 18.10 -14.53 -18.76
C LYS A 439 17.62 -14.70 -17.32
N VAL A 440 16.72 -15.65 -17.11
CA VAL A 440 15.93 -15.77 -15.89
C VAL A 440 16.04 -17.16 -15.31
N GLU A 441 16.03 -17.28 -13.98
CA GLU A 441 15.84 -18.55 -13.29
C GLU A 441 14.34 -18.84 -13.16
N ALA A 442 13.90 -19.94 -13.77
CA ALA A 442 12.49 -20.31 -13.79
C ALA A 442 12.30 -21.80 -13.51
N ARG A 443 11.13 -22.15 -12.97
CA ARG A 443 10.67 -23.55 -12.89
C ARG A 443 9.73 -23.79 -14.07
N THR A 444 10.08 -24.74 -14.94
CA THR A 444 9.36 -25.01 -16.19
C THR A 444 8.69 -26.38 -16.18
N GLY A 445 7.78 -26.62 -17.10
CA GLY A 445 7.03 -27.87 -17.19
C GLY A 445 5.95 -27.99 -16.11
N ILE A 446 5.19 -26.92 -15.88
CA ILE A 446 3.98 -26.97 -15.02
C ILE A 446 3.10 -28.14 -15.47
N VAL A 447 2.67 -28.95 -14.51
CA VAL A 447 1.87 -30.16 -14.76
C VAL A 447 0.42 -29.77 -15.05
N GLY A 448 -0.12 -30.31 -16.14
CA GLY A 448 -1.50 -30.12 -16.56
C GLY A 448 -1.63 -29.14 -17.73
N THR A 449 -2.86 -28.95 -18.17
CA THR A 449 -3.20 -28.03 -19.27
C THR A 449 -4.02 -26.89 -18.69
N PRO A 450 -3.71 -25.62 -18.99
CA PRO A 450 -4.46 -24.51 -18.44
C PRO A 450 -5.90 -24.56 -18.92
N LYS A 451 -6.83 -24.51 -17.98
CA LYS A 451 -8.27 -24.45 -18.23
C LYS A 451 -8.85 -23.18 -17.65
N LYS A 452 -9.49 -22.39 -18.50
CA LYS A 452 -10.28 -21.24 -18.09
C LYS A 452 -11.46 -21.69 -17.23
N TYR A 453 -11.64 -21.07 -16.06
CA TYR A 453 -12.77 -21.35 -15.17
C TYR A 453 -13.55 -20.11 -14.74
N ALA A 454 -12.97 -18.91 -14.85
CA ALA A 454 -13.67 -17.67 -14.59
C ALA A 454 -13.17 -16.53 -15.49
N THR A 455 -14.04 -15.55 -15.69
CA THR A 455 -13.79 -14.33 -16.46
C THR A 455 -13.97 -13.12 -15.55
N LEU A 456 -12.94 -12.29 -15.42
CA LEU A 456 -12.97 -11.03 -14.67
C LEU A 456 -13.02 -9.86 -15.65
N THR A 457 -13.88 -8.88 -15.43
CA THR A 457 -13.96 -7.65 -16.23
C THR A 457 -13.97 -6.45 -15.30
N LEU A 458 -13.12 -5.47 -15.59
CA LEU A 458 -13.06 -4.21 -14.86
C LEU A 458 -13.94 -3.17 -15.54
N ARG A 459 -14.71 -2.42 -14.76
CA ARG A 459 -15.59 -1.35 -15.24
C ARG A 459 -15.37 -0.09 -14.43
N GLN A 460 -15.29 1.03 -15.11
CA GLN A 460 -15.33 2.35 -14.48
C GLN A 460 -16.76 2.64 -14.02
N GLU A 461 -16.94 2.96 -12.76
CA GLU A 461 -18.22 3.46 -12.25
C GLU A 461 -18.36 4.95 -12.57
N THR A 462 -19.52 5.35 -13.05
CA THR A 462 -19.83 6.76 -13.36
C THR A 462 -20.41 7.44 -12.12
N GLY A 463 -19.71 8.45 -11.61
CA GLY A 463 -20.06 9.15 -10.37
C GLY A 463 -19.19 8.72 -9.18
N ASN A 464 -19.33 9.39 -8.04
CA ASN A 464 -18.70 8.97 -6.79
C ASN A 464 -19.73 8.13 -6.02
N PRO A 465 -19.72 6.79 -6.11
CA PRO A 465 -20.69 5.97 -5.40
C PRO A 465 -20.35 6.06 -3.91
N ALA A 466 -21.16 6.80 -3.14
CA ALA A 466 -21.08 6.73 -1.69
C ALA A 466 -21.36 5.28 -1.25
N GLY A 467 -20.54 4.75 -0.33
CA GLY A 467 -20.68 3.39 0.15
C GLY A 467 -20.05 2.31 -0.72
N MET A 468 -20.30 1.05 -0.37
CA MET A 468 -19.82 -0.13 -1.07
C MET A 468 -20.99 -0.99 -1.54
N ARG A 469 -21.09 -1.21 -2.86
CA ARG A 469 -22.08 -2.12 -3.45
C ARG A 469 -21.48 -3.50 -3.71
N PHE A 470 -22.16 -4.55 -3.26
CA PHE A 470 -21.78 -5.93 -3.53
C PHE A 470 -22.99 -6.75 -3.97
N THR A 471 -22.84 -7.44 -5.09
CA THR A 471 -23.85 -8.33 -5.63
C THR A 471 -23.25 -9.71 -5.89
N PHE A 472 -23.88 -10.75 -5.37
CA PHE A 472 -23.60 -12.12 -5.76
C PHE A 472 -24.89 -12.79 -6.22
N ARG A 473 -24.84 -13.43 -7.39
CA ARG A 473 -25.94 -14.22 -7.94
C ARG A 473 -25.48 -15.65 -8.21
N GLY A 474 -25.93 -16.56 -7.35
CA GLY A 474 -25.78 -17.99 -7.56
C GLY A 474 -26.55 -18.44 -8.80
N CYS A 475 -25.95 -19.35 -9.57
CA CYS A 475 -26.50 -19.79 -10.84
C CYS A 475 -27.82 -20.59 -10.75
N ASN A 476 -28.23 -21.01 -9.54
CA ASN A 476 -29.51 -21.67 -9.32
C ASN A 476 -30.63 -20.73 -8.88
N CYS A 477 -30.38 -19.44 -8.66
CA CYS A 477 -31.42 -18.47 -8.34
C CYS A 477 -32.50 -18.43 -9.44
N GLY A 478 -33.77 -18.44 -9.03
CA GLY A 478 -34.93 -18.57 -9.93
C GLY A 478 -35.22 -20.00 -10.43
N LYS A 479 -34.38 -20.99 -10.10
CA LYS A 479 -34.59 -22.40 -10.47
C LYS A 479 -35.26 -23.18 -9.33
N LYS A 480 -35.85 -24.33 -9.66
CA LYS A 480 -36.52 -25.23 -8.70
C LYS A 480 -35.53 -26.10 -7.92
N LEU A 481 -35.51 -25.99 -6.59
CA LEU A 481 -34.79 -26.82 -5.61
C LEU A 481 -35.66 -27.98 -5.15
N LYS A 482 -35.07 -29.18 -4.97
CA LYS A 482 -35.77 -30.33 -4.41
C LYS A 482 -36.00 -30.17 -2.90
N THR A 483 -37.25 -30.26 -2.44
CA THR A 483 -37.60 -30.25 -1.01
C THR A 483 -38.13 -31.59 -0.51
N GLY A 484 -38.69 -32.43 -1.39
CA GLY A 484 -39.23 -33.74 -1.06
C GLY A 484 -39.04 -34.75 -2.19
N LEU A 485 -39.76 -35.88 -2.13
CA LEU A 485 -39.76 -36.85 -3.24
C LEU A 485 -40.37 -36.24 -4.50
N PHE A 486 -41.46 -35.47 -4.34
CA PHE A 486 -42.20 -34.83 -5.42
C PHE A 486 -42.31 -33.30 -5.30
N SER A 487 -41.97 -32.73 -4.14
CA SER A 487 -42.05 -31.28 -3.89
C SER A 487 -40.77 -30.54 -4.30
N LYS A 488 -40.96 -29.35 -4.86
CA LYS A 488 -39.88 -28.43 -5.27
C LYS A 488 -40.24 -26.99 -4.92
N GLU A 489 -39.26 -26.19 -4.51
CA GLU A 489 -39.40 -24.76 -4.20
C GLU A 489 -38.54 -23.92 -5.17
N ILE A 490 -38.96 -22.69 -5.48
CA ILE A 490 -38.13 -21.77 -6.26
C ILE A 490 -37.05 -21.19 -5.34
N ILE A 491 -35.80 -21.20 -5.80
CA ILE A 491 -34.70 -20.55 -5.09
C ILE A 491 -34.86 -19.03 -5.25
N PRO A 492 -34.99 -18.27 -4.15
CA PRO A 492 -35.23 -16.83 -4.22
C PRO A 492 -34.04 -16.09 -4.83
N THR A 493 -34.35 -15.01 -5.53
CA THR A 493 -33.37 -13.96 -5.87
C THR A 493 -33.64 -12.82 -4.91
N LEU A 494 -32.69 -12.49 -4.04
CA LEU A 494 -32.86 -11.39 -3.10
C LEU A 494 -32.90 -10.06 -3.85
N GLU A 495 -33.81 -9.19 -3.42
CA GLU A 495 -33.89 -7.81 -3.89
C GLU A 495 -32.77 -6.95 -3.30
N PRO A 496 -32.40 -5.83 -3.96
CA PRO A 496 -31.42 -4.90 -3.44
C PRO A 496 -31.80 -4.41 -2.03
N ALA A 497 -30.87 -4.52 -1.08
CA ALA A 497 -31.05 -4.07 0.28
C ALA A 497 -30.00 -3.00 0.65
N ARG A 498 -30.44 -1.96 1.36
CA ARG A 498 -29.53 -1.01 2.02
C ARG A 498 -29.12 -1.58 3.38
N VAL A 499 -27.83 -1.54 3.65
CA VAL A 499 -27.24 -1.99 4.91
C VAL A 499 -26.57 -0.78 5.54
N SER A 500 -27.00 -0.44 6.75
CA SER A 500 -26.51 0.73 7.47
C SER A 500 -25.77 0.37 8.75
N ARG A 501 -24.75 1.17 9.03
CA ARG A 501 -24.02 1.30 10.29
C ARG A 501 -23.66 -0.04 10.92
N ASP A 502 -24.36 -0.40 11.99
CA ASP A 502 -24.05 -1.54 12.85
C ASP A 502 -24.25 -2.91 12.16
N GLN A 503 -24.98 -2.95 11.03
CA GLN A 503 -25.20 -4.17 10.25
C GLN A 503 -24.07 -4.48 9.25
N THR A 504 -23.21 -3.49 9.00
CA THR A 504 -22.16 -3.54 7.97
C THR A 504 -21.17 -4.67 8.21
N GLY A 505 -20.59 -4.76 9.41
CA GLY A 505 -19.60 -5.79 9.75
C GLY A 505 -20.11 -7.22 9.51
N ARG A 506 -21.32 -7.55 9.98
CA ARG A 506 -21.95 -8.87 9.73
C ARG A 506 -22.15 -9.13 8.23
N THR A 507 -22.57 -8.12 7.48
CA THR A 507 -22.82 -8.24 6.04
C THR A 507 -21.51 -8.47 5.28
N LEU A 508 -20.43 -7.79 5.65
CA LEU A 508 -19.10 -8.02 5.11
C LEU A 508 -18.62 -9.47 5.33
N VAL A 509 -18.85 -10.04 6.51
CA VAL A 509 -18.56 -11.46 6.78
C VAL A 509 -19.37 -12.37 5.87
N HIS A 510 -20.64 -12.06 5.61
CA HIS A 510 -21.45 -12.81 4.65
C HIS A 510 -20.89 -12.71 3.21
N CYS A 511 -20.52 -11.51 2.76
CA CYS A 511 -19.90 -11.28 1.45
C CYS A 511 -18.60 -12.08 1.30
N ALA A 512 -17.72 -12.02 2.31
CA ALA A 512 -16.47 -12.77 2.35
C ALA A 512 -16.70 -14.30 2.34
N THR A 513 -17.73 -14.78 3.03
CA THR A 513 -18.13 -16.20 3.02
C THR A 513 -18.55 -16.66 1.62
N LEU A 514 -19.35 -15.86 0.91
CA LEU A 514 -19.78 -16.15 -0.46
C LEU A 514 -18.59 -16.16 -1.43
N LEU A 515 -17.68 -15.20 -1.29
CA LEU A 515 -16.45 -15.12 -2.06
C LEU A 515 -15.58 -16.37 -1.84
N GLY A 516 -15.31 -16.75 -0.58
CA GLY A 516 -14.52 -17.93 -0.26
C GLY A 516 -15.13 -19.22 -0.78
N ALA A 517 -16.45 -19.40 -0.62
CA ALA A 517 -17.16 -20.58 -1.12
C ALA A 517 -17.17 -20.72 -2.65
N ILE A 518 -16.90 -19.64 -3.40
CA ILE A 518 -16.81 -19.66 -4.87
C ILE A 518 -15.36 -19.67 -5.35
N LEU A 519 -14.49 -18.87 -4.76
CA LEU A 519 -13.10 -18.70 -5.21
C LEU A 519 -12.17 -19.77 -4.66
N ASP A 520 -12.43 -20.25 -3.44
CA ASP A 520 -11.60 -21.23 -2.74
C ASP A 520 -12.41 -22.39 -2.13
N PRO A 521 -13.28 -23.06 -2.92
CA PRO A 521 -14.24 -24.06 -2.42
C PRO A 521 -13.61 -25.33 -1.80
N ALA A 522 -12.30 -25.51 -1.92
CA ALA A 522 -11.55 -26.62 -1.34
C ALA A 522 -10.68 -26.24 -0.13
N GLY A 523 -10.58 -24.94 0.18
CA GLY A 523 -9.77 -24.42 1.28
C GLY A 523 -10.51 -24.33 2.60
N ASP A 524 -9.89 -23.70 3.60
CA ASP A 524 -10.54 -23.34 4.85
C ASP A 524 -11.26 -21.99 4.70
N MET A 525 -12.60 -22.02 4.82
CA MET A 525 -13.45 -20.84 4.64
C MET A 525 -13.33 -19.84 5.79
N ALA A 526 -13.06 -20.29 7.02
CA ALA A 526 -12.81 -19.38 8.13
C ALA A 526 -11.50 -18.63 7.89
N GLU A 527 -10.46 -19.35 7.50
CA GLU A 527 -9.16 -18.74 7.22
C GLU A 527 -9.17 -17.84 5.99
N PHE A 528 -9.89 -18.21 4.92
CA PHE A 528 -10.10 -17.34 3.76
C PHE A 528 -10.72 -15.99 4.16
N LYS A 529 -11.78 -16.01 4.97
CA LYS A 529 -12.44 -14.78 5.45
C LYS A 529 -11.48 -13.92 6.26
N ARG A 530 -10.71 -14.52 7.17
CA ARG A 530 -9.71 -13.81 7.98
C ARG A 530 -8.66 -13.14 7.10
N ARG A 531 -8.07 -13.86 6.15
CA ARG A 531 -7.08 -13.30 5.21
C ARG A 531 -7.67 -12.14 4.42
N LEU A 532 -8.86 -12.30 3.85
CA LEU A 532 -9.54 -11.27 3.07
C LEU A 532 -9.87 -10.03 3.91
N LEU A 533 -10.57 -10.19 5.04
CA LEU A 533 -11.09 -9.07 5.81
C LEU A 533 -10.01 -8.33 6.61
N LYS A 534 -8.97 -9.04 7.08
CA LYS A 534 -7.80 -8.38 7.69
C LYS A 534 -7.00 -7.55 6.69
N LYS A 535 -6.88 -8.03 5.45
CA LYS A 535 -6.16 -7.30 4.40
C LYS A 535 -6.99 -6.16 3.80
N LEU A 536 -8.30 -6.35 3.67
CA LEU A 536 -9.21 -5.31 3.19
C LEU A 536 -9.35 -4.18 4.22
N GLU A 537 -9.65 -4.54 5.47
CA GLU A 537 -9.92 -3.63 6.60
C GLU A 537 -10.81 -2.43 6.23
N PRO A 538 -12.10 -2.67 5.92
CA PRO A 538 -13.03 -1.59 5.60
C PRO A 538 -13.28 -0.65 6.78
N TRP A 539 -13.46 0.62 6.47
CA TRP A 539 -13.81 1.67 7.43
C TRP A 539 -15.27 2.05 7.24
N TRP A 540 -16.04 2.01 8.32
CA TRP A 540 -17.46 2.39 8.31
C TRP A 540 -17.89 3.02 9.63
N THR A 541 -18.95 3.83 9.56
CA THR A 541 -19.51 4.48 10.74
C THR A 541 -20.35 3.50 11.58
N VAL A 542 -20.27 3.59 12.90
CA VAL A 542 -21.06 2.78 13.83
C VAL A 542 -21.83 3.67 14.79
N THR A 543 -23.05 3.25 15.15
CA THR A 543 -23.83 3.88 16.23
C THR A 543 -23.65 3.18 17.56
N ASP A 544 -23.38 1.87 17.52
CA ASP A 544 -23.00 1.08 18.68
C ASP A 544 -21.58 0.54 18.47
N ARG A 545 -20.66 0.86 19.38
CA ARG A 545 -19.28 0.35 19.32
C ARG A 545 -19.21 -1.18 19.36
N ASN A 546 -20.24 -1.85 19.89
CA ASN A 546 -20.36 -3.29 19.85
C ASN A 546 -20.61 -3.85 18.43
N ALA A 547 -20.82 -2.99 17.43
CA ALA A 547 -20.91 -3.39 16.04
C ALA A 547 -19.54 -3.74 15.41
N LYS A 548 -18.45 -3.14 15.90
CA LYS A 548 -17.06 -3.31 15.41
C LYS A 548 -16.12 -3.67 16.56
N LEU A 549 -16.34 -4.82 17.18
CA LEU A 549 -15.45 -5.35 18.23
C LEU A 549 -14.11 -5.84 17.64
N ALA A 550 -13.11 -6.05 18.49
CA ALA A 550 -11.92 -6.81 18.12
C ALA A 550 -12.33 -8.15 17.46
N GLU A 551 -11.64 -8.50 16.37
CA GLU A 551 -11.91 -9.72 15.59
C GLU A 551 -13.31 -9.79 14.93
N TRP A 552 -13.94 -8.64 14.65
CA TRP A 552 -15.25 -8.58 13.99
C TRP A 552 -15.33 -9.37 12.67
N TRP A 553 -14.21 -9.61 11.98
CA TRP A 553 -14.13 -10.41 10.75
C TRP A 553 -14.53 -11.88 10.93
N ASP A 554 -14.54 -12.39 12.15
CA ASP A 554 -15.05 -13.74 12.48
C ASP A 554 -16.50 -13.73 12.98
N ARG A 555 -17.11 -12.54 13.12
CA ARG A 555 -18.44 -12.40 13.69
C ARG A 555 -19.52 -12.98 12.78
N ALA A 556 -20.13 -14.05 13.24
CA ALA A 556 -21.32 -14.63 12.63
C ALA A 556 -22.32 -15.04 13.72
N VAL A 557 -23.60 -15.11 13.36
CA VAL A 557 -24.63 -15.56 14.29
C VAL A 557 -24.47 -17.08 14.49
N SER A 558 -24.15 -17.50 15.72
CA SER A 558 -24.02 -18.92 16.09
C SER A 558 -25.26 -19.72 15.69
N GLY A 559 -25.06 -20.95 15.22
CA GLY A 559 -26.15 -21.80 14.74
C GLY A 559 -26.65 -21.47 13.32
N THR A 560 -26.14 -20.43 12.66
CA THR A 560 -26.40 -20.18 11.23
C THR A 560 -25.32 -20.81 10.35
N GLY A 561 -25.67 -21.11 9.09
CA GLY A 561 -24.71 -21.57 8.09
C GLY A 561 -23.64 -20.54 7.71
N TRP A 562 -23.67 -19.33 8.27
CA TRP A 562 -22.62 -18.31 8.10
C TRP A 562 -21.50 -18.47 9.15
N ALA A 563 -21.83 -18.99 10.33
CA ALA A 563 -20.88 -19.24 11.40
C ALA A 563 -20.01 -20.47 11.12
N ASP A 564 -20.60 -21.51 10.54
CA ASP A 564 -19.91 -22.72 10.10
C ASP A 564 -20.31 -23.06 8.66
N PRO A 565 -19.72 -22.37 7.65
CA PRO A 565 -20.08 -22.55 6.25
C PRO A 565 -19.41 -23.80 5.67
N THR A 566 -19.60 -24.97 6.28
CA THR A 566 -19.06 -26.21 5.71
C THR A 566 -19.60 -26.40 4.30
N ARG A 567 -18.74 -26.86 3.39
CA ARG A 567 -19.09 -27.02 1.97
C ARG A 567 -20.40 -27.77 1.77
N GLU A 568 -20.54 -28.92 2.44
CA GLU A 568 -21.71 -29.79 2.33
C GLU A 568 -23.03 -29.09 2.74
N LYS A 569 -22.97 -28.14 3.67
CA LYS A 569 -24.15 -27.41 4.19
C LYS A 569 -24.35 -26.07 3.48
N PHE A 570 -23.27 -25.41 3.05
CA PHE A 570 -23.30 -24.08 2.46
C PHE A 570 -23.48 -24.14 0.93
N ARG A 571 -24.73 -24.21 0.49
CA ARG A 571 -25.14 -24.27 -0.94
C ARG A 571 -25.00 -22.93 -1.65
N VAL A 572 -23.77 -22.46 -1.85
CA VAL A 572 -23.48 -21.13 -2.41
C VAL A 572 -24.16 -20.86 -3.76
N HIS A 573 -24.29 -21.87 -4.62
CA HIS A 573 -24.96 -21.73 -5.92
C HIS A 573 -26.47 -21.43 -5.83
N ASN A 574 -27.09 -21.69 -4.69
CA ASN A 574 -28.50 -21.41 -4.41
C ASN A 574 -28.69 -20.09 -3.65
N ARG A 575 -27.62 -19.31 -3.44
CA ARG A 575 -27.69 -18.04 -2.72
C ARG A 575 -27.62 -16.87 -3.69
N SER A 576 -28.22 -15.77 -3.29
CA SER A 576 -28.02 -14.45 -3.87
C SER A 576 -27.94 -13.42 -2.76
N ILE A 577 -27.29 -12.30 -3.04
CA ILE A 577 -27.28 -11.09 -2.23
C ILE A 577 -27.09 -9.91 -3.17
N ASP A 578 -27.79 -8.81 -2.92
CA ASP A 578 -27.55 -7.51 -3.56
C ASP A 578 -27.64 -6.47 -2.44
N VAL A 579 -26.49 -5.95 -2.01
CA VAL A 579 -26.39 -5.05 -0.87
C VAL A 579 -25.63 -3.79 -1.23
N HIS A 580 -26.12 -2.68 -0.69
CA HIS A 580 -25.44 -1.39 -0.68
C HIS A 580 -25.14 -1.02 0.78
N MET A 581 -23.86 -1.08 1.15
CA MET A 581 -23.35 -0.72 2.48
C MET A 581 -22.95 0.76 2.44
N GLU A 582 -23.89 1.63 2.79
CA GLU A 582 -23.79 3.08 2.56
C GLU A 582 -22.78 3.79 3.47
N ASP A 583 -22.54 3.23 4.65
CA ASP A 583 -21.67 3.82 5.67
C ASP A 583 -20.19 3.46 5.50
N ILE A 584 -19.84 2.62 4.51
CA ILE A 584 -18.44 2.35 4.17
C ILE A 584 -17.86 3.55 3.43
N TYR A 585 -16.85 4.18 4.00
CA TYR A 585 -16.20 5.37 3.42
C TYR A 585 -14.78 5.11 2.92
N GLY A 586 -14.22 3.92 3.15
CA GLY A 586 -12.89 3.54 2.68
C GLY A 586 -12.45 2.18 3.21
N CYS A 587 -11.18 1.83 3.00
CA CYS A 587 -10.55 0.65 3.58
C CYS A 587 -9.02 0.77 3.56
N SER A 588 -8.31 0.02 4.40
CA SER A 588 -6.84 0.07 4.47
C SER A 588 -6.12 -0.66 3.32
N SER A 589 -6.81 -1.50 2.54
CA SER A 589 -6.16 -2.16 1.39
C SER A 589 -5.57 -1.15 0.43
N ARG A 590 -4.31 -1.38 0.05
CA ARG A 590 -3.61 -0.55 -0.94
C ARG A 590 -4.22 -0.61 -2.35
N MET A 591 -5.08 -1.60 -2.61
CA MET A 591 -5.90 -1.68 -3.81
C MET A 591 -7.09 -0.70 -3.80
N TYR A 592 -7.30 0.02 -2.70
CA TYR A 592 -8.26 1.12 -2.60
C TYR A 592 -7.50 2.46 -2.56
N ASN A 593 -7.39 3.10 -3.71
CA ASN A 593 -6.71 4.40 -3.85
C ASN A 593 -7.46 5.30 -4.85
N GLU A 594 -6.98 6.52 -5.09
CA GLU A 594 -7.67 7.48 -5.95
C GLU A 594 -7.92 6.99 -7.38
N THR A 595 -7.08 6.09 -7.91
CA THR A 595 -7.18 5.60 -9.30
C THR A 595 -8.01 4.32 -9.41
N THR A 596 -8.25 3.63 -8.30
CA THR A 596 -8.94 2.32 -8.28
C THR A 596 -10.27 2.33 -7.53
N LYS A 597 -10.52 3.31 -6.64
CA LYS A 597 -11.73 3.38 -5.81
C LYS A 597 -13.05 3.42 -6.60
N SER A 598 -13.00 3.93 -7.82
CA SER A 598 -14.14 4.01 -8.74
C SER A 598 -14.23 2.83 -9.72
N ILE A 599 -13.38 1.82 -9.57
CA ILE A 599 -13.40 0.62 -10.42
C ILE A 599 -14.24 -0.45 -9.76
N THR A 600 -15.14 -1.04 -10.54
CA THR A 600 -15.92 -2.22 -10.16
C THR A 600 -15.44 -3.43 -10.94
N CYS A 601 -15.46 -4.58 -10.27
CA CYS A 601 -15.11 -5.86 -10.83
C CYS A 601 -16.37 -6.68 -11.09
N GLU A 602 -16.49 -7.24 -12.28
CA GLU A 602 -17.46 -8.28 -12.62
C GLU A 602 -16.73 -9.61 -12.82
N LEU A 603 -16.95 -10.57 -11.93
CA LEU A 603 -16.39 -11.91 -12.01
C LEU A 603 -17.49 -12.93 -12.32
N THR A 604 -17.33 -13.68 -13.40
CA THR A 604 -18.26 -14.74 -13.81
C THR A 604 -17.57 -16.10 -13.81
N ILE A 605 -18.16 -17.10 -13.17
CA ILE A 605 -17.69 -18.49 -13.20
C ILE A 605 -18.24 -19.19 -14.43
N ASP A 606 -17.40 -19.34 -15.45
CA ASP A 606 -17.78 -19.79 -16.80
C ASP A 606 -18.57 -21.11 -16.82
N GLN A 607 -18.18 -22.07 -15.98
CA GLN A 607 -18.75 -23.43 -15.99
C GLN A 607 -20.15 -23.54 -15.39
N CYS A 608 -20.54 -22.62 -14.51
CA CYS A 608 -21.83 -22.66 -13.82
C CYS A 608 -22.69 -21.41 -14.01
N GLY A 609 -22.10 -20.27 -14.35
CA GLY A 609 -22.77 -18.98 -14.51
C GLY A 609 -23.00 -18.19 -13.22
N CYS A 610 -22.34 -18.54 -12.12
CA CYS A 610 -22.32 -17.70 -10.92
C CYS A 610 -21.66 -16.35 -11.24
N LYS A 611 -22.24 -15.26 -10.74
CA LYS A 611 -21.76 -13.89 -11.00
C LYS A 611 -21.54 -13.14 -9.70
N ILE A 612 -20.41 -12.44 -9.61
CA ILE A 612 -20.02 -11.55 -8.52
C ILE A 612 -19.78 -10.17 -9.12
N THR A 613 -20.30 -9.14 -8.48
CA THR A 613 -20.02 -7.74 -8.78
C THR A 613 -19.69 -7.02 -7.47
N GLY A 614 -18.57 -6.30 -7.44
CA GLY A 614 -18.16 -5.54 -6.25
C GLY A 614 -17.01 -4.59 -6.54
N PRO A 615 -16.56 -3.81 -5.54
CA PRO A 615 -15.44 -2.88 -5.73
C PRO A 615 -14.15 -3.62 -6.08
N PHE A 616 -13.26 -2.93 -6.79
CA PHE A 616 -11.97 -3.45 -7.21
C PHE A 616 -11.18 -4.08 -6.05
N ALA A 617 -10.95 -3.32 -4.98
CA ALA A 617 -10.20 -3.77 -3.82
C ALA A 617 -10.77 -5.08 -3.23
N LEU A 618 -12.09 -5.17 -3.00
CA LEU A 618 -12.71 -6.37 -2.44
C LEU A 618 -12.48 -7.61 -3.32
N VAL A 619 -12.76 -7.51 -4.63
CA VAL A 619 -12.72 -8.68 -5.51
C VAL A 619 -11.28 -9.13 -5.76
N MET A 620 -10.35 -8.19 -5.93
CA MET A 620 -8.95 -8.51 -6.16
C MET A 620 -8.26 -9.04 -4.91
N GLU A 621 -8.60 -8.53 -3.72
CA GLU A 621 -8.14 -9.10 -2.46
C GLU A 621 -8.72 -10.51 -2.24
N ALA A 622 -9.97 -10.75 -2.62
CA ALA A 622 -10.58 -12.08 -2.52
C ALA A 622 -9.91 -13.10 -3.45
N ILE A 623 -9.49 -12.70 -4.64
CA ILE A 623 -8.69 -13.55 -5.54
C ILE A 623 -7.33 -13.86 -4.93
N SER A 624 -6.73 -12.90 -4.22
CA SER A 624 -5.42 -13.05 -3.59
C SER A 624 -5.45 -13.88 -2.30
N ALA A 625 -6.56 -13.87 -1.57
CA ALA A 625 -6.75 -14.51 -0.25
C ALA A 625 -6.92 -16.03 -0.26
N VAL A 626 -6.83 -16.67 -1.43
CA VAL A 626 -7.01 -18.11 -1.59
C VAL A 626 -5.92 -18.92 -0.87
N GLU A 627 -6.24 -20.13 -0.42
CA GLU A 627 -5.31 -21.01 0.30
C GLU A 627 -4.03 -21.27 -0.51
N GLY A 628 -2.87 -21.05 0.13
CA GLY A 628 -1.57 -21.21 -0.51
C GLY A 628 -1.20 -20.09 -1.51
N GLY A 629 -2.01 -19.02 -1.60
CA GLY A 629 -1.72 -17.85 -2.41
C GLY A 629 -0.51 -17.06 -1.89
N VAL A 630 0.33 -16.56 -2.81
CA VAL A 630 1.52 -15.76 -2.47
C VAL A 630 1.22 -14.29 -2.20
N LEU A 631 0.03 -13.81 -2.59
CA LEU A 631 -0.38 -12.41 -2.52
C LEU A 631 -1.38 -12.11 -1.38
N GLY A 632 -1.91 -13.15 -0.72
CA GLY A 632 -3.01 -13.04 0.25
C GLY A 632 -2.61 -13.05 1.73
N GLY A 633 -1.31 -13.17 2.03
CA GLY A 633 -0.80 -13.32 3.39
C GLY A 633 -0.36 -12.00 4.01
N GLN A 634 0.89 -11.62 3.77
CA GLN A 634 1.49 -10.37 4.26
C GLN A 634 1.57 -9.35 3.13
N MET A 635 1.34 -8.07 3.45
CA MET A 635 1.43 -6.98 2.48
C MET A 635 2.85 -6.75 1.96
N ALA A 636 3.86 -6.94 2.82
CA ALA A 636 5.26 -6.82 2.48
C ALA A 636 6.08 -7.90 3.19
N ALA A 637 7.20 -8.29 2.59
CA ALA A 637 8.22 -9.10 3.24
C ALA A 637 9.47 -8.25 3.47
N SER A 638 10.10 -8.43 4.63
CA SER A 638 11.37 -7.81 4.96
C SER A 638 12.50 -8.83 4.93
N ASP A 639 13.67 -8.43 4.42
CA ASP A 639 14.91 -9.18 4.59
C ASP A 639 15.60 -8.84 5.93
N PRO A 640 16.71 -9.51 6.31
CA PRO A 640 17.43 -9.23 7.54
C PRO A 640 17.99 -7.80 7.66
N ASP A 641 18.22 -7.12 6.53
CA ASP A 641 18.71 -5.73 6.46
C ASP A 641 17.54 -4.72 6.50
N GLY A 642 16.31 -5.18 6.72
CA GLY A 642 15.11 -4.35 6.77
C GLY A 642 14.61 -3.88 5.41
N ARG A 643 15.18 -4.37 4.29
CA ARG A 643 14.68 -4.06 2.95
C ARG A 643 13.33 -4.71 2.75
N ILE A 644 12.40 -3.98 2.15
CA ILE A 644 11.04 -4.45 1.93
C ILE A 644 10.77 -4.79 0.47
N ILE A 645 9.95 -5.82 0.25
CA ILE A 645 9.37 -6.18 -1.05
C ILE A 645 7.87 -6.32 -0.88
N LEU A 646 7.10 -5.57 -1.69
CA LEU A 646 5.64 -5.57 -1.64
C LEU A 646 5.03 -6.84 -2.27
N ARG A 647 3.97 -7.37 -1.66
CA ARG A 647 3.23 -8.59 -2.04
C ARG A 647 1.72 -8.36 -2.16
N ASP A 648 1.31 -7.10 -2.27
CA ASP A 648 -0.07 -6.67 -2.05
C ASP A 648 -1.02 -6.93 -3.23
N GLY A 649 -0.53 -7.32 -4.41
CA GLY A 649 -1.36 -7.65 -5.56
C GLY A 649 -1.76 -6.45 -6.43
N LEU A 650 -1.27 -5.23 -6.15
CA LEU A 650 -1.40 -4.03 -7.02
C LEU A 650 -0.77 -4.20 -8.42
N GLY A 651 -0.19 -5.37 -8.70
CA GLY A 651 0.25 -5.76 -10.04
C GLY A 651 -0.76 -6.61 -10.83
N LEU A 652 -1.77 -7.20 -10.21
CA LEU A 652 -2.63 -8.16 -10.91
C LEU A 652 -3.43 -7.55 -12.07
N ALA A 653 -3.81 -6.28 -11.94
CA ALA A 653 -4.45 -5.49 -12.99
C ALA A 653 -4.13 -4.01 -12.79
N GLN A 654 -4.08 -3.24 -13.88
CA GLN A 654 -3.83 -1.80 -13.86
C GLN A 654 -5.09 -1.00 -14.17
N VAL A 655 -5.06 0.28 -13.83
CA VAL A 655 -6.11 1.26 -14.19
C VAL A 655 -6.36 1.31 -15.71
N GLY A 656 -5.35 1.01 -16.52
CA GLY A 656 -5.48 0.89 -17.98
C GLY A 656 -6.25 -0.32 -18.49
N ASP A 657 -6.56 -1.29 -17.62
CA ASP A 657 -7.25 -2.52 -18.00
C ASP A 657 -8.78 -2.40 -17.88
N ILE A 658 -9.31 -1.20 -17.66
CA ILE A 658 -10.75 -0.94 -17.72
C ILE A 658 -11.32 -1.42 -19.07
N ASN A 659 -12.42 -2.16 -19.00
CA ASN A 659 -13.09 -2.84 -20.12
C ASN A 659 -12.27 -3.92 -20.83
N ARG A 660 -11.08 -4.27 -20.32
CA ARG A 660 -10.28 -5.40 -20.82
C ARG A 660 -10.51 -6.62 -19.93
N PRO A 661 -11.04 -7.73 -20.48
CA PRO A 661 -11.28 -8.91 -19.67
C PRO A 661 -9.98 -9.66 -19.34
N PHE A 662 -9.98 -10.27 -18.16
CA PHE A 662 -8.99 -11.25 -17.70
C PHE A 662 -9.64 -12.63 -17.59
N HIS A 663 -8.80 -13.66 -17.65
CA HIS A 663 -9.19 -15.05 -17.47
C HIS A 663 -8.46 -15.60 -16.26
N LEU A 664 -9.22 -16.20 -15.34
CA LEU A 664 -8.64 -17.07 -14.32
C LEU A 664 -8.56 -18.47 -14.91
N ILE A 665 -7.33 -18.97 -14.98
CA ILE A 665 -6.99 -20.29 -15.47
C ILE A 665 -6.49 -21.17 -14.32
N ALA A 666 -6.66 -22.47 -14.46
CA ALA A 666 -6.11 -23.46 -13.54
C ALA A 666 -5.42 -24.58 -14.32
N PHE A 667 -4.24 -24.99 -13.89
CA PHE A 667 -3.52 -26.11 -14.51
C PHE A 667 -3.96 -27.46 -13.95
N GLN A 668 -4.52 -27.47 -12.74
CA GLN A 668 -4.93 -28.68 -12.03
C GLN A 668 -6.38 -28.62 -11.56
N GLY A 669 -6.92 -29.79 -11.22
CA GLY A 669 -8.32 -29.95 -10.88
C GLY A 669 -9.23 -30.00 -12.12
N LYS A 670 -10.53 -30.05 -11.87
CA LYS A 670 -11.59 -30.14 -12.88
C LYS A 670 -12.47 -28.92 -12.77
N VAL A 671 -12.44 -28.05 -13.77
CA VAL A 671 -13.26 -26.82 -13.83
C VAL A 671 -14.75 -27.15 -13.89
N GLU A 672 -15.10 -28.30 -14.46
CA GLU A 672 -16.47 -28.82 -14.56
C GLU A 672 -17.06 -29.17 -13.17
N THR A 673 -16.22 -29.21 -12.13
CA THR A 673 -16.65 -29.41 -10.74
C THR A 673 -17.68 -28.34 -10.33
N TYR A 674 -17.53 -27.07 -10.74
CA TYR A 674 -18.54 -26.02 -10.50
C TYR A 674 -19.91 -26.38 -11.09
N LYS A 675 -19.94 -26.90 -12.32
CA LYS A 675 -21.19 -27.31 -12.99
C LYS A 675 -21.84 -28.51 -12.29
N SER A 676 -21.04 -29.51 -11.94
CA SER A 676 -21.55 -30.72 -11.28
C SER A 676 -21.98 -30.46 -9.83
N TYR A 677 -21.26 -29.60 -9.09
CA TYR A 677 -21.59 -29.20 -7.72
C TYR A 677 -22.84 -28.32 -7.68
N SER A 678 -22.97 -27.34 -8.58
CA SER A 678 -24.20 -26.53 -8.69
C SER A 678 -25.44 -27.38 -9.02
N ALA A 679 -25.32 -28.40 -9.87
CA ALA A 679 -26.42 -29.33 -10.13
C ALA A 679 -26.84 -30.10 -8.86
N ARG A 680 -25.87 -30.56 -8.06
CA ARG A 680 -26.12 -31.25 -6.78
C ARG A 680 -26.72 -30.34 -5.71
N CYS A 681 -26.30 -29.08 -5.65
CA CYS A 681 -26.91 -28.06 -4.78
C CYS A 681 -28.42 -27.93 -5.04
N ARG A 682 -28.89 -28.21 -6.25
CA ARG A 682 -30.31 -28.15 -6.62
C ARG A 682 -31.04 -29.50 -6.49
N SER A 683 -30.37 -30.61 -6.80
CA SER A 683 -31.01 -31.94 -6.82
C SER A 683 -31.03 -32.64 -5.46
N THR A 684 -30.16 -32.26 -4.54
CA THR A 684 -30.15 -32.77 -3.17
C THR A 684 -31.26 -32.11 -2.36
N LYS A 685 -31.99 -32.85 -1.51
CA LYS A 685 -33.05 -32.30 -0.64
C LYS A 685 -32.51 -31.14 0.20
N LYS A 686 -33.30 -30.08 0.39
CA LYS A 686 -32.91 -28.81 1.06
C LYS A 686 -32.12 -29.00 2.35
N ASP A 687 -32.61 -29.86 3.25
CA ASP A 687 -32.05 -30.04 4.59
C ASP A 687 -30.94 -31.09 4.67
N ASN A 688 -30.67 -31.79 3.56
CA ASN A 688 -29.60 -32.78 3.50
C ASN A 688 -28.26 -32.10 3.18
N PRO A 689 -27.14 -32.57 3.72
CA PRO A 689 -25.82 -32.20 3.23
C PRO A 689 -25.68 -32.56 1.74
N VAL A 690 -25.09 -31.67 0.95
CA VAL A 690 -24.69 -31.95 -0.42
C VAL A 690 -23.48 -32.89 -0.36
N PRO A 691 -23.56 -34.11 -0.91
CA PRO A 691 -22.46 -35.06 -0.79
C PRO A 691 -21.22 -34.55 -1.50
N ASP A 692 -20.10 -34.52 -0.80
CA ASP A 692 -18.79 -34.28 -1.38
C ASP A 692 -18.33 -35.51 -2.16
N LYS A 693 -17.97 -35.33 -3.43
CA LYS A 693 -17.39 -36.40 -4.24
C LYS A 693 -15.89 -36.45 -4.01
N ILE A 694 -15.45 -37.35 -3.15
CA ILE A 694 -14.03 -37.55 -2.90
C ILE A 694 -13.37 -38.16 -4.14
N ASP A 695 -12.33 -37.49 -4.68
CA ASP A 695 -11.39 -38.15 -5.57
C ASP A 695 -10.49 -39.06 -4.72
N LYS A 696 -10.53 -40.37 -4.99
CA LYS A 696 -9.80 -41.39 -4.21
C LYS A 696 -8.29 -41.16 -4.15
N LYS A 697 -7.71 -40.42 -5.10
CA LYS A 697 -6.27 -40.07 -5.11
C LYS A 697 -5.95 -38.79 -4.33
N MET A 698 -6.89 -37.85 -4.25
CA MET A 698 -6.66 -36.51 -3.65
C MET A 698 -7.31 -36.33 -2.27
N GLY A 699 -8.13 -37.27 -1.81
CA GLY A 699 -8.83 -37.18 -0.53
C GLY A 699 -9.89 -36.08 -0.43
N ARG A 700 -10.09 -35.29 -1.49
CA ARG A 700 -11.11 -34.21 -1.61
C ARG A 700 -11.61 -34.05 -3.04
N GLU A 701 -12.67 -33.26 -3.23
CA GLU A 701 -13.15 -32.88 -4.58
C GLU A 701 -12.05 -32.18 -5.39
N PRO A 702 -11.93 -32.46 -6.70
CA PRO A 702 -10.86 -31.95 -7.54
C PRO A 702 -11.17 -30.52 -8.02
N TRP A 703 -11.39 -29.59 -7.10
CA TRP A 703 -11.58 -28.18 -7.44
C TRP A 703 -10.35 -27.59 -8.13
N PRO A 704 -10.50 -26.54 -8.95
CA PRO A 704 -9.37 -25.90 -9.64
C PRO A 704 -8.28 -25.43 -8.68
N LYS A 705 -7.02 -25.70 -9.05
CA LYS A 705 -5.79 -25.32 -8.33
C LYS A 705 -4.69 -25.01 -9.33
N ALA A 706 -3.54 -24.54 -8.83
CA ALA A 706 -2.45 -24.04 -9.66
C ALA A 706 -3.00 -22.90 -10.55
N ARG A 707 -3.59 -21.89 -9.89
CA ARG A 707 -4.37 -20.82 -10.51
C ARG A 707 -3.46 -19.68 -10.96
N ALA A 708 -3.80 -19.07 -12.08
CA ALA A 708 -3.16 -17.85 -12.57
C ALA A 708 -4.19 -16.90 -13.20
N LEU A 709 -3.88 -15.62 -13.17
CA LEU A 709 -4.61 -14.57 -13.87
C LEU A 709 -3.86 -14.23 -15.16
N VAL A 710 -4.54 -14.30 -16.30
CA VAL A 710 -4.00 -13.97 -17.63
C VAL A 710 -4.94 -13.01 -18.36
N ARG A 711 -4.42 -12.20 -19.29
CA ARG A 711 -5.27 -11.33 -20.13
C ARG A 711 -6.08 -12.17 -21.13
N ALA A 712 -7.29 -11.73 -21.47
CA ALA A 712 -8.17 -12.47 -22.37
C ALA A 712 -7.69 -12.56 -23.83
N ASP A 713 -6.79 -11.65 -24.25
CA ASP A 713 -6.13 -11.72 -25.56
C ASP A 713 -5.10 -12.86 -25.65
N PHE A 714 -4.73 -13.46 -24.52
CA PHE A 714 -3.96 -14.70 -24.49
C PHE A 714 -4.84 -15.89 -24.96
N LYS A 715 -4.79 -16.18 -26.26
CA LYS A 715 -5.53 -17.29 -26.86
C LYS A 715 -4.87 -18.65 -26.57
N HIS A 716 -5.72 -19.61 -26.20
CA HIS A 716 -5.41 -21.03 -26.18
C HIS A 716 -5.97 -21.67 -27.48
N GLU A 717 -5.11 -22.06 -28.40
CA GLU A 717 -5.46 -22.78 -29.63
C GLU A 717 -5.42 -24.30 -29.42
N PHE A 718 -6.19 -25.05 -30.21
CA PHE A 718 -6.31 -26.52 -30.08
C PHE A 718 -4.98 -27.26 -30.34
N THR A 719 -4.01 -26.60 -30.97
CA THR A 719 -2.63 -27.05 -31.24
C THR A 719 -1.68 -26.86 -30.05
N ASP A 720 -2.14 -26.28 -28.94
CA ASP A 720 -1.31 -25.87 -27.79
C ASP A 720 -0.88 -26.99 -26.84
N VAL A 721 -1.13 -28.25 -27.18
CA VAL A 721 -0.72 -29.42 -26.37
C VAL A 721 0.81 -29.48 -26.19
N ALA A 722 1.58 -28.81 -27.07
CA ALA A 722 3.04 -28.72 -27.01
C ALA A 722 3.59 -27.52 -26.21
N ARG A 723 2.73 -26.61 -25.71
CA ARG A 723 3.20 -25.42 -24.97
C ARG A 723 3.86 -25.82 -23.65
N ASP A 724 4.98 -25.18 -23.35
CA ASP A 724 5.70 -25.36 -22.10
C ASP A 724 5.45 -24.14 -21.21
N TYR A 725 4.83 -24.38 -20.06
CA TYR A 725 4.52 -23.37 -19.06
C TYR A 725 5.50 -23.46 -17.90
N GLY A 726 5.86 -22.31 -17.35
CA GLY A 726 6.70 -22.20 -16.18
C GLY A 726 6.31 -21.00 -15.33
N TYR A 727 6.99 -20.82 -14.21
CA TYR A 727 6.88 -19.61 -13.43
C TYR A 727 8.24 -19.10 -12.96
N VAL A 728 8.29 -17.79 -12.72
CA VAL A 728 9.43 -17.09 -12.12
C VAL A 728 9.00 -16.60 -10.75
N ALA A 729 9.70 -17.01 -9.70
CA ALA A 729 9.47 -16.53 -8.34
C ALA A 729 10.26 -15.25 -8.12
N THR A 730 9.56 -14.13 -7.88
CA THR A 730 10.20 -12.80 -7.78
C THR A 730 10.32 -12.29 -6.35
N GLY A 731 9.87 -13.07 -5.36
CA GLY A 731 9.78 -12.66 -3.95
C GLY A 731 8.56 -11.79 -3.62
N ALA A 732 8.08 -11.00 -4.59
CA ALA A 732 6.84 -10.22 -4.52
C ALA A 732 5.59 -11.06 -4.90
N GLY A 733 5.78 -12.05 -5.75
CA GLY A 733 4.74 -12.90 -6.35
C GLY A 733 5.38 -13.83 -7.39
N ASN A 734 4.59 -14.60 -8.14
CA ASN A 734 5.14 -15.40 -9.24
C ASN A 734 4.57 -14.95 -10.58
N LEU A 735 5.44 -14.79 -11.58
CA LEU A 735 5.07 -14.51 -12.96
C LEU A 735 4.87 -15.82 -13.71
N LEU A 736 3.77 -15.95 -14.44
CA LEU A 736 3.53 -17.07 -15.34
C LEU A 736 4.23 -16.81 -16.67
N ILE A 737 5.05 -17.76 -17.11
CA ILE A 737 5.74 -17.71 -18.40
C ILE A 737 5.31 -18.87 -19.31
N CYS A 738 5.32 -18.64 -20.61
CA CYS A 738 4.93 -19.63 -21.61
C CYS A 738 5.79 -19.53 -22.88
N ARG A 739 6.02 -20.67 -23.54
CA ARG A 739 6.53 -20.75 -24.92
C ARG A 739 5.75 -21.78 -25.73
N ASN A 740 5.73 -21.62 -27.05
CA ASN A 740 4.95 -22.49 -27.94
C ASN A 740 5.73 -23.73 -28.38
N HIS A 741 7.01 -23.55 -28.74
CA HIS A 741 7.93 -24.63 -29.10
C HIS A 741 9.18 -24.66 -28.21
N PRO A 742 9.88 -25.80 -28.09
CA PRO A 742 11.09 -25.92 -27.27
C PRO A 742 12.23 -24.97 -27.67
N MET A 743 12.26 -24.51 -28.93
CA MET A 743 13.25 -23.54 -29.43
C MET A 743 12.84 -22.08 -29.21
N ASP A 744 11.55 -21.84 -28.95
CA ASP A 744 11.02 -20.49 -28.73
C ASP A 744 11.51 -19.93 -27.39
N LYS A 745 11.52 -18.60 -27.34
CA LYS A 745 11.74 -17.87 -26.09
C LYS A 745 10.46 -17.86 -25.26
N TYR A 746 10.63 -17.82 -23.95
CA TYR A 746 9.51 -17.64 -23.04
C TYR A 746 9.01 -16.19 -23.13
N ARG A 747 7.73 -16.00 -22.86
CA ARG A 747 7.09 -14.69 -22.65
C ARG A 747 6.37 -14.70 -21.30
N VAL A 748 6.32 -13.56 -20.63
CA VAL A 748 5.43 -13.36 -19.47
C VAL A 748 4.00 -13.25 -19.97
N VAL A 749 3.09 -14.07 -19.44
CA VAL A 749 1.70 -14.16 -19.92
C VAL A 749 0.66 -13.96 -18.81
N GLY A 750 1.08 -13.94 -17.55
CA GLY A 750 0.18 -13.88 -16.41
C GLY A 750 0.90 -13.72 -15.08
N VAL A 751 0.10 -13.68 -14.04
CA VAL A 751 0.56 -13.73 -12.64
C VAL A 751 -0.07 -14.94 -11.99
N CYS A 752 0.74 -15.72 -11.28
CA CYS A 752 0.26 -16.85 -10.51
C CYS A 752 -0.49 -16.34 -9.27
N ILE A 753 -1.68 -16.88 -9.04
CA ILE A 753 -2.46 -16.63 -7.83
C ILE A 753 -1.95 -17.57 -6.72
N ASP A 754 -1.80 -18.85 -7.06
CA ASP A 754 -1.30 -19.85 -6.13
C ASP A 754 0.23 -19.84 -6.03
N GLY A 755 0.76 -20.21 -4.87
CA GLY A 755 2.18 -20.28 -4.61
C GLY A 755 2.92 -21.49 -5.20
N PRO A 756 4.25 -21.53 -5.07
CA PRO A 756 5.11 -22.56 -5.66
C PRO A 756 4.71 -24.01 -5.29
N VAL A 757 4.23 -24.22 -4.05
CA VAL A 757 3.82 -25.54 -3.55
C VAL A 757 2.59 -26.08 -4.32
N ALA A 758 1.69 -25.21 -4.74
CA ALA A 758 0.51 -25.59 -5.50
C ALA A 758 0.80 -25.72 -7.01
N MET A 759 1.86 -25.08 -7.49
CA MET A 759 2.31 -25.13 -8.88
C MET A 759 3.21 -26.34 -9.11
N ASP A 760 2.61 -27.53 -9.22
CA ASP A 760 3.34 -28.78 -9.51
C ASP A 760 4.08 -28.70 -10.85
N VAL A 761 5.32 -29.16 -10.87
CA VAL A 761 6.23 -29.10 -12.02
C VAL A 761 6.87 -30.46 -12.23
N LYS A 762 7.04 -30.86 -13.50
CA LYS A 762 7.61 -32.18 -13.87
C LYS A 762 9.02 -32.43 -13.31
N SER A 763 9.79 -31.37 -13.08
CA SER A 763 11.08 -31.41 -12.40
C SER A 763 11.16 -30.22 -11.45
N SER A 764 11.68 -30.47 -10.25
CA SER A 764 11.94 -29.45 -9.24
C SER A 764 13.18 -28.60 -9.55
N ASP A 765 13.85 -28.81 -10.67
CA ASP A 765 15.08 -28.10 -11.02
C ASP A 765 14.75 -26.70 -11.51
N VAL A 766 15.47 -25.72 -10.97
CA VAL A 766 15.47 -24.34 -11.47
C VAL A 766 16.32 -24.31 -12.73
N LYS A 767 15.77 -23.76 -13.82
CA LYS A 767 16.43 -23.70 -15.13
C LYS A 767 16.66 -22.25 -15.55
N GLY A 768 17.84 -22.00 -16.12
CA GLY A 768 18.12 -20.74 -16.80
C GLY A 768 17.40 -20.67 -18.15
N VAL A 769 16.36 -19.85 -18.25
CA VAL A 769 15.58 -19.63 -19.48
C VAL A 769 15.83 -18.23 -20.05
N THR A 770 15.38 -17.99 -21.27
CA THR A 770 15.37 -16.66 -21.88
C THR A 770 13.93 -16.20 -22.05
N VAL A 771 13.64 -15.01 -21.53
CA VAL A 771 12.34 -14.35 -21.59
C VAL A 771 12.45 -13.13 -22.49
N ARG A 772 11.51 -13.00 -23.43
CA ARG A 772 11.31 -11.79 -24.23
C ARG A 772 10.26 -10.89 -23.61
#